data_AF-A0A497DJ93-F1
#
_entry.id   AF-A0A497DJ93-F1
#
_cell.length_a   1.000
_cell.length_b   1.000
_cell.length_c   1.000
_cell.angle_alpha   90.00
_cell.angle_beta   90.00
_cell.angle_gamma   90.00
#
_symmetry.space_group_name_H-M   'P 1'
#
loop_
_entity.id
_entity.type
_entity.pdbx_description
1 polymer ?
#
loop_
_entity_poly.entity_id
_entity_poly.type
_entity_poly.pdbx_seq_one_letter_code
_entity_poly.pdbx_strand_id
1 'polypeptide(L)'
;MKNIIIAVMLLFLTGFAPDKNRTDVSLKWKDSSTQVSEIRSESGNLFKKLAHHGPAIENEWMGVRIYFDKRCALDVYNKQRVGLELAVASWYPTEEQQQAGWGSDQYKVGQTIGLGGVRLWDNGKVVRLNPVSMRTARVRKEAGFSQIEMFSEGIPYKGGTVDILIRVSAFAGIREMKVEAFAHCDDPVEFVTGINYWETTETFQGDHYIGTWGLHPEDVAASPQAIGAAVLYNPGDFAQTVKTDGEILLVSKPAKVLSTWIVSACEKEAGVNRQRFEQLCGELLQQQVNPLSDEERLAWWHEARFGMFIHWGVYSQYAGIYKGHDQAKGGAEWIMNRCKIPVTEYKENATSFNPENYDPEAWVKMARDAGMKYLIITAKHHDGFALFDSEASDWNVVDATPYGKDLLKPLAEACKKHGIKLGFYYSQNQDWCNPGGSAAGRLSKEGWPNPEAAKVDAYTKKHNGHWDPAQETATFDDYIDRVAVPQVRELLSNYGEISVLWWDTPRGMTDAAALKLQEQLKLQPHIITNDRLKRPNFPGDTKTPEQHIPDVHGLEGVNWEVCMTMNKTWGYGLRKMDAEWKSSETLIRNLVDIVSKGGNYLLNVGPKPDGSFPEESIVRLKEISEWMTVNSEAVHGTVAGPYQSFSWGRCSKKENEKETTLYLFVFDWPAEGRLEVPGIANDVMKVSLMADNTELKAHKKDGNLMIELPAEAPDKIASVIAVTVKGN
;
A
#
# COMPACT_ATOMS: atom_id res chain seq x y z
N MET A 1 43.69 -29.30 41.24
CA MET A 1 44.66 -28.94 40.18
C MET A 1 44.02 -29.19 38.83
N LYS A 2 43.82 -28.12 38.06
CA LYS A 2 43.88 -28.02 36.59
C LYS A 2 43.24 -29.12 35.69
N ASN A 3 42.18 -28.70 34.99
CA ASN A 3 42.08 -28.58 33.52
C ASN A 3 41.62 -29.76 32.60
N ILE A 4 40.60 -29.41 31.77
CA ILE A 4 40.44 -29.66 30.31
C ILE A 4 40.01 -31.11 29.95
N ILE A 5 38.87 -31.42 29.28
CA ILE A 5 38.44 -31.06 27.91
C ILE A 5 36.90 -31.14 27.77
N ILE A 6 36.36 -30.09 27.15
CA ILE A 6 35.05 -29.99 26.50
C ILE A 6 35.14 -30.63 25.11
N ALA A 7 34.17 -31.45 24.72
CA ALA A 7 33.94 -31.81 23.31
C ALA A 7 32.50 -31.44 22.92
N VAL A 8 32.41 -30.31 22.22
CA VAL A 8 31.23 -29.73 21.57
C VAL A 8 30.80 -30.63 20.41
N MET A 9 29.52 -31.00 20.40
CA MET A 9 28.84 -31.54 19.23
C MET A 9 28.45 -30.34 18.35
N LEU A 10 29.22 -30.09 17.29
CA LEU A 10 28.88 -29.12 16.24
C LEU A 10 27.70 -29.68 15.44
N LEU A 11 26.49 -29.18 15.73
CA LEU A 11 25.39 -29.19 14.78
C LEU A 11 25.73 -28.23 13.65
N PHE A 12 25.61 -28.71 12.41
CA PHE A 12 25.70 -27.90 11.21
C PHE A 12 24.64 -26.78 11.27
N LEU A 13 25.14 -25.55 11.28
CA LEU A 13 24.40 -24.32 11.06
C LEU A 13 23.70 -24.38 9.69
N THR A 14 22.39 -24.59 9.67
CA THR A 14 21.54 -24.12 8.58
C THR A 14 21.36 -22.63 8.78
N GLY A 15 22.11 -21.83 8.02
CA GLY A 15 22.02 -20.37 8.03
C GLY A 15 20.63 -19.92 7.61
N PHE A 16 19.90 -19.29 8.53
CA PHE A 16 18.81 -18.39 8.21
C PHE A 16 19.42 -17.18 7.49
N ALA A 17 18.96 -16.94 6.26
CA ALA A 17 19.37 -15.79 5.45
C ALA A 17 18.56 -14.56 5.87
N PRO A 18 19.15 -13.36 5.89
CA PRO A 18 18.42 -12.10 6.14
C PRO A 18 17.39 -11.87 5.03
N ASP A 19 16.22 -11.28 5.31
CA ASP A 19 15.18 -11.08 4.30
C ASP A 19 15.65 -10.01 3.30
N LYS A 20 16.07 -10.52 2.15
CA LYS A 20 16.92 -9.81 1.19
C LYS A 20 16.08 -8.78 0.44
N ASN A 21 16.59 -7.54 0.38
CA ASN A 21 16.30 -6.59 -0.69
C ASN A 21 16.13 -7.35 -2.01
N ARG A 22 14.90 -7.42 -2.55
CA ARG A 22 14.51 -8.28 -3.69
C ARG A 22 14.85 -7.68 -5.05
N THR A 23 15.91 -6.88 -5.05
CA THR A 23 16.59 -6.40 -6.24
C THR A 23 18.09 -6.50 -6.02
N ASP A 24 18.86 -6.55 -7.09
CA ASP A 24 20.31 -6.60 -6.97
C ASP A 24 21.02 -5.90 -8.11
N VAL A 25 22.29 -5.57 -7.89
CA VAL A 25 23.15 -4.88 -8.85
C VAL A 25 24.45 -5.64 -9.06
N SER A 26 25.07 -5.46 -10.21
CA SER A 26 26.43 -5.92 -10.49
C SER A 26 27.15 -4.93 -11.42
N LEU A 27 28.25 -4.38 -10.92
CA LEU A 27 29.21 -3.60 -11.70
C LEU A 27 30.61 -3.84 -11.14
N LYS A 28 31.48 -4.48 -11.92
CA LYS A 28 32.86 -4.82 -11.51
C LYS A 28 33.79 -4.89 -12.71
N TRP A 29 35.09 -4.70 -12.46
CA TRP A 29 36.12 -4.91 -13.47
C TRP A 29 36.29 -6.41 -13.79
N LYS A 30 36.74 -6.74 -15.00
CA LYS A 30 36.88 -8.13 -15.45
C LYS A 30 37.90 -8.92 -14.62
N ASP A 31 38.90 -8.25 -14.09
CA ASP A 31 40.00 -8.77 -13.27
C ASP A 31 39.79 -8.56 -11.76
N SER A 32 38.60 -8.12 -11.33
CA SER A 32 38.29 -7.86 -9.92
C SER A 32 36.97 -8.49 -9.50
N SER A 33 36.93 -9.04 -8.29
CA SER A 33 35.68 -9.47 -7.63
C SER A 33 34.96 -8.32 -6.92
N THR A 34 35.62 -7.16 -6.75
CA THR A 34 35.07 -6.01 -6.02
C THR A 34 34.01 -5.30 -6.87
N GLN A 35 32.78 -5.22 -6.33
CA GLN A 35 31.75 -4.35 -6.90
C GLN A 35 32.08 -2.87 -6.70
N VAL A 36 31.75 -2.06 -7.68
CA VAL A 36 31.87 -0.59 -7.64
C VAL A 36 30.55 0.04 -8.06
N SER A 37 30.26 1.25 -7.57
CA SER A 37 29.03 1.97 -7.91
C SER A 37 29.12 2.77 -9.22
N GLU A 38 30.33 3.03 -9.72
CA GLU A 38 30.57 3.83 -10.92
C GLU A 38 31.86 3.40 -11.65
N ILE A 39 31.82 3.35 -12.97
CA ILE A 39 32.98 3.19 -13.86
C ILE A 39 32.90 4.16 -15.04
N ARG A 40 34.05 4.70 -15.47
CA ARG A 40 34.17 5.59 -16.63
C ARG A 40 35.22 5.12 -17.64
N SER A 41 35.04 5.49 -18.91
CA SER A 41 36.05 5.33 -19.97
C SER A 41 36.11 6.54 -20.89
N GLU A 42 37.27 7.19 -20.94
CA GLU A 42 37.59 8.33 -21.82
C GLU A 42 37.77 7.94 -23.30
N SER A 43 37.68 6.64 -23.62
CA SER A 43 37.61 6.16 -25.01
C SER A 43 36.20 5.71 -25.41
N GLY A 44 35.23 5.85 -24.50
CA GLY A 44 33.88 5.32 -24.67
C GLY A 44 33.76 3.79 -24.59
N ASN A 45 34.88 3.05 -24.66
CA ASN A 45 34.90 1.60 -24.72
C ASN A 45 35.11 0.97 -23.33
N LEU A 46 34.05 0.35 -22.81
CA LEU A 46 34.06 -0.41 -21.55
C LEU A 46 33.95 -1.92 -21.75
N PHE A 47 33.66 -2.37 -22.98
CA PHE A 47 33.28 -3.76 -23.28
C PHE A 47 34.25 -4.81 -22.75
N LYS A 48 35.55 -4.67 -23.05
CA LYS A 48 36.58 -5.64 -22.64
C LYS A 48 37.06 -5.46 -21.20
N LYS A 49 36.73 -4.34 -20.56
CA LYS A 49 37.22 -3.95 -19.23
C LYS A 49 36.28 -4.41 -18.11
N LEU A 50 34.98 -4.46 -18.38
CA LEU A 50 33.99 -4.88 -17.40
C LEU A 50 33.82 -6.40 -17.37
N ALA A 51 33.56 -6.94 -16.17
CA ALA A 51 33.04 -8.29 -16.06
C ALA A 51 31.68 -8.38 -16.75
N HIS A 52 31.38 -9.55 -17.30
CA HIS A 52 30.10 -9.82 -18.00
C HIS A 52 29.76 -8.80 -19.09
N HIS A 53 30.75 -8.04 -19.59
CA HIS A 53 30.61 -7.07 -20.67
C HIS A 53 29.71 -5.84 -20.41
N GLY A 54 29.28 -5.61 -19.17
CA GLY A 54 28.38 -4.49 -18.83
C GLY A 54 27.87 -4.51 -17.38
N PRO A 55 27.25 -3.41 -16.90
CA PRO A 55 26.49 -3.41 -15.66
C PRO A 55 25.23 -4.27 -15.79
N ALA A 56 24.80 -4.84 -14.67
CA ALA A 56 23.57 -5.61 -14.60
C ALA A 56 22.75 -5.31 -13.34
N ILE A 57 21.44 -5.49 -13.45
CA ILE A 57 20.48 -5.46 -12.35
C ILE A 57 19.49 -6.59 -12.49
N GLU A 58 18.82 -6.91 -11.40
CA GLU A 58 17.70 -7.85 -11.43
C GLU A 58 16.65 -7.46 -10.39
N ASN A 59 15.41 -7.86 -10.67
CA ASN A 59 14.41 -8.08 -9.63
C ASN A 59 14.22 -9.60 -9.47
N GLU A 60 13.26 -9.97 -8.66
CA GLU A 60 12.94 -11.36 -8.38
C GLU A 60 12.37 -12.14 -9.58
N TRP A 61 12.01 -11.47 -10.69
CA TRP A 61 11.39 -12.08 -11.86
C TRP A 61 12.31 -12.17 -13.09
N MET A 62 13.15 -11.17 -13.31
CA MET A 62 14.06 -11.10 -14.45
C MET A 62 15.34 -10.33 -14.10
N GLY A 63 16.41 -10.57 -14.86
CA GLY A 63 17.64 -9.79 -14.84
C GLY A 63 17.87 -9.10 -16.17
N VAL A 64 18.57 -7.96 -16.16
CA VAL A 64 18.97 -7.23 -17.36
C VAL A 64 20.40 -6.74 -17.27
N ARG A 65 21.05 -6.66 -18.42
CA ARG A 65 22.40 -6.10 -18.59
C ARG A 65 22.41 -5.06 -19.69
N ILE A 66 23.19 -3.99 -19.51
CA ILE A 66 23.54 -3.09 -20.62
C ILE A 66 24.85 -3.54 -21.27
N TYR A 67 24.79 -4.10 -22.47
CA TYR A 67 25.94 -4.65 -23.18
C TYR A 67 26.75 -3.56 -23.89
N PHE A 68 27.99 -3.28 -23.45
CA PHE A 68 28.80 -2.13 -23.92
C PHE A 68 29.66 -2.35 -25.16
N ASP A 69 29.38 -3.36 -25.99
CA ASP A 69 30.02 -3.42 -27.31
C ASP A 69 29.42 -2.39 -28.29
N LYS A 70 29.77 -2.50 -29.57
CA LYS A 70 29.27 -1.62 -30.64
C LYS A 70 27.73 -1.58 -30.78
N ARG A 71 26.98 -2.42 -30.06
CA ARG A 71 25.52 -2.52 -30.09
C ARG A 71 24.86 -1.63 -29.04
N CYS A 72 25.48 -1.50 -27.85
CA CYS A 72 24.93 -0.76 -26.70
C CYS A 72 23.46 -1.11 -26.45
N ALA A 73 23.19 -2.38 -26.12
CA ALA A 73 21.83 -2.94 -26.10
C ALA A 73 21.50 -3.60 -24.75
N LEU A 74 20.20 -3.74 -24.48
CA LEU A 74 19.70 -4.45 -23.32
C LEU A 74 19.61 -5.94 -23.60
N ASP A 75 20.24 -6.70 -22.72
CA ASP A 75 20.28 -8.15 -22.74
C ASP A 75 19.49 -8.70 -21.56
N VAL A 76 18.70 -9.75 -21.79
CA VAL A 76 17.66 -10.20 -20.85
C VAL A 76 17.95 -11.58 -20.33
N TYR A 77 17.86 -11.68 -19.01
CA TYR A 77 18.10 -12.87 -18.24
C TYR A 77 16.78 -13.37 -17.63
N ASN A 78 16.20 -14.41 -18.24
CA ASN A 78 14.87 -14.91 -17.83
C ASN A 78 15.00 -15.96 -16.75
N LYS A 79 14.13 -15.89 -15.74
CA LYS A 79 14.12 -16.80 -14.58
C LYS A 79 12.92 -17.73 -14.64
N GLN A 80 13.11 -18.99 -14.26
CA GLN A 80 12.01 -19.97 -14.17
C GLN A 80 11.32 -19.93 -12.81
N ARG A 81 12.03 -19.41 -11.79
CA ARG A 81 11.53 -19.23 -10.42
C ARG A 81 11.85 -17.83 -9.92
N VAL A 82 11.06 -17.39 -8.94
CA VAL A 82 11.27 -16.11 -8.27
C VAL A 82 12.55 -16.15 -7.43
N GLY A 83 13.43 -15.16 -7.56
CA GLY A 83 14.64 -15.06 -6.73
C GLY A 83 15.74 -14.13 -7.27
N LEU A 84 16.78 -13.93 -6.48
CA LEU A 84 17.97 -13.13 -6.81
C LEU A 84 19.21 -14.03 -6.96
N GLU A 85 20.04 -13.70 -7.94
CA GLU A 85 21.15 -14.53 -8.41
C GLU A 85 22.45 -13.74 -8.58
N LEU A 86 22.38 -12.42 -8.76
CA LEU A 86 23.52 -11.53 -9.03
C LEU A 86 24.62 -11.63 -7.97
N ALA A 87 24.27 -11.42 -6.70
CA ALA A 87 25.20 -11.52 -5.59
C ALA A 87 25.74 -12.94 -5.39
N VAL A 88 24.99 -13.98 -5.78
CA VAL A 88 25.31 -15.37 -5.43
C VAL A 88 26.14 -16.06 -6.52
N ALA A 89 25.72 -15.97 -7.77
CA ALA A 89 26.39 -16.63 -8.91
C ALA A 89 27.31 -15.68 -9.69
N SER A 90 27.47 -14.43 -9.26
CA SER A 90 28.32 -13.41 -9.91
C SER A 90 27.92 -13.00 -11.34
N TRP A 91 27.09 -13.79 -12.06
CA TRP A 91 26.19 -13.44 -13.18
C TRP A 91 25.79 -14.71 -13.98
N TYR A 92 26.75 -15.63 -14.23
CA TYR A 92 26.54 -16.82 -15.06
C TYR A 92 26.38 -18.07 -14.17
N PRO A 93 25.16 -18.55 -13.91
CA PRO A 93 24.92 -19.78 -13.19
C PRO A 93 25.39 -20.99 -13.99
N THR A 94 25.81 -22.00 -13.24
CA THR A 94 26.15 -23.33 -13.74
C THR A 94 24.94 -24.01 -14.37
N GLU A 95 25.18 -25.03 -15.21
CA GLU A 95 24.10 -25.84 -15.79
C GLU A 95 23.16 -26.43 -14.73
N GLU A 96 23.69 -26.88 -13.59
CA GLU A 96 22.91 -27.40 -12.46
C GLU A 96 21.99 -26.32 -11.85
N GLN A 97 22.50 -25.09 -11.67
CA GLN A 97 21.70 -23.97 -11.20
C GLN A 97 20.60 -23.61 -12.20
N GLN A 98 20.90 -23.61 -13.50
CA GLN A 98 19.91 -23.36 -14.56
C GLN A 98 18.83 -24.45 -14.59
N GLN A 99 19.20 -25.72 -14.37
CA GLN A 99 18.24 -26.82 -14.20
C GLN A 99 17.38 -26.67 -12.94
N ALA A 100 17.93 -26.07 -11.88
CA ALA A 100 17.20 -25.73 -10.65
C ALA A 100 16.32 -24.46 -10.79
N GLY A 101 16.19 -23.91 -11.99
CA GLY A 101 15.29 -22.81 -12.32
C GLY A 101 15.89 -21.42 -12.14
N TRP A 102 17.21 -21.32 -11.93
CA TRP A 102 17.91 -20.03 -12.00
C TRP A 102 17.78 -19.45 -13.40
N GLY A 103 18.02 -18.15 -13.54
CA GLY A 103 17.89 -17.50 -14.80
C GLY A 103 18.85 -18.04 -15.84
N SER A 104 18.66 -17.65 -17.10
CA SER A 104 19.51 -18.07 -18.21
C SER A 104 19.62 -16.99 -19.29
N ASP A 105 20.80 -16.91 -19.92
CA ASP A 105 21.08 -16.02 -21.05
C ASP A 105 20.50 -16.70 -22.30
N GLN A 106 19.22 -16.45 -22.54
CA GLN A 106 18.46 -17.05 -23.64
C GLN A 106 18.01 -16.01 -24.64
N TYR A 107 18.01 -14.73 -24.26
CA TYR A 107 17.50 -13.66 -25.10
C TYR A 107 18.60 -13.11 -26.00
N LYS A 108 18.80 -13.73 -27.16
CA LYS A 108 19.85 -13.27 -28.08
C LYS A 108 19.49 -11.94 -28.75
N VAL A 109 20.29 -10.89 -28.49
CA VAL A 109 20.11 -9.55 -29.08
C VAL A 109 20.67 -9.43 -30.52
N GLY A 110 21.68 -10.21 -30.91
CA GLY A 110 22.25 -10.12 -32.27
C GLY A 110 22.79 -8.72 -32.60
N GLN A 111 22.46 -8.14 -33.76
CA GLN A 111 22.81 -6.74 -34.14
C GLN A 111 21.70 -5.72 -33.88
N THR A 112 20.57 -6.18 -33.32
CA THR A 112 19.33 -5.40 -33.12
C THR A 112 19.46 -4.42 -31.95
N ILE A 113 18.37 -3.70 -31.64
CA ILE A 113 18.26 -2.82 -30.48
C ILE A 113 18.07 -3.58 -29.15
N GLY A 114 17.66 -4.85 -29.17
CA GLY A 114 17.36 -5.65 -27.97
C GLY A 114 15.99 -5.31 -27.36
N LEU A 115 15.65 -5.90 -26.22
CA LEU A 115 14.37 -5.63 -25.54
C LEU A 115 14.40 -4.24 -24.88
N GLY A 116 13.67 -3.28 -25.45
CA GLY A 116 13.55 -1.92 -24.91
C GLY A 116 14.85 -1.12 -24.93
N GLY A 117 15.88 -1.56 -25.67
CA GLY A 117 17.10 -0.78 -25.84
C GLY A 117 16.79 0.57 -26.47
N VAL A 118 17.65 1.58 -26.24
CA VAL A 118 17.42 2.94 -26.76
C VAL A 118 18.56 3.39 -27.65
N ARG A 119 18.20 3.98 -28.79
CA ARG A 119 19.08 4.62 -29.78
C ARG A 119 18.46 5.94 -30.23
N LEU A 120 19.13 6.63 -31.14
CA LEU A 120 18.60 7.85 -31.77
C LEU A 120 18.10 7.54 -33.19
N TRP A 121 17.21 8.40 -33.68
CA TRP A 121 16.66 8.33 -35.04
C TRP A 121 17.01 9.59 -35.83
N ASP A 122 17.60 9.41 -37.00
CA ASP A 122 17.96 10.51 -37.92
C ASP A 122 17.62 10.12 -39.36
N ASN A 123 16.66 10.84 -39.96
CA ASN A 123 16.31 10.75 -41.38
C ASN A 123 16.15 9.30 -41.90
N GLY A 124 15.36 8.49 -41.19
CA GLY A 124 15.08 7.11 -41.60
C GLY A 124 16.14 6.09 -41.19
N LYS A 125 17.14 6.50 -40.40
CA LYS A 125 18.24 5.62 -39.95
C LYS A 125 18.37 5.63 -38.44
N VAL A 126 18.66 4.44 -37.90
CA VAL A 126 19.03 4.26 -36.50
C VAL A 126 20.46 4.74 -36.28
N VAL A 127 20.63 5.68 -35.36
CA VAL A 127 21.92 6.20 -34.89
C VAL A 127 22.27 5.51 -33.58
N ARG A 128 23.37 4.76 -33.58
CA ARG A 128 23.82 4.02 -32.39
C ARG A 128 24.46 4.97 -31.39
N LEU A 129 24.38 4.60 -30.10
CA LEU A 129 25.07 5.31 -29.02
C LEU A 129 26.56 4.92 -28.93
N ASN A 130 27.19 4.64 -30.07
CA ASN A 130 28.61 4.32 -30.22
C ASN A 130 29.04 4.59 -31.67
N PRO A 131 30.21 5.20 -31.94
CA PRO A 131 31.22 5.66 -30.98
C PRO A 131 30.79 6.86 -30.14
N VAL A 132 31.44 7.06 -28.99
CA VAL A 132 31.20 8.15 -28.02
C VAL A 132 32.55 8.64 -27.49
N SER A 133 32.62 9.90 -27.05
CA SER A 133 33.84 10.47 -26.46
C SER A 133 34.07 9.95 -25.04
N MET A 134 33.00 9.83 -24.24
CA MET A 134 33.05 9.29 -22.89
C MET A 134 31.86 8.37 -22.63
N ARG A 135 32.09 7.33 -21.81
CA ARG A 135 31.03 6.50 -21.27
C ARG A 135 31.17 6.34 -19.77
N THR A 136 30.09 6.62 -19.05
CA THR A 136 29.96 6.36 -17.60
C THR A 136 28.86 5.33 -17.37
N ALA A 137 29.14 4.36 -16.50
CA ALA A 137 28.16 3.38 -16.03
C ALA A 137 28.05 3.48 -14.52
N ARG A 138 26.83 3.51 -13.98
CA ARG A 138 26.55 3.50 -12.55
C ARG A 138 25.57 2.40 -12.20
N VAL A 139 25.72 1.85 -11.00
CA VAL A 139 24.70 1.02 -10.39
C VAL A 139 24.37 1.54 -9.00
N ARG A 140 23.10 1.43 -8.63
CA ARG A 140 22.57 1.84 -7.34
C ARG A 140 21.62 0.76 -6.84
N LYS A 141 21.81 0.34 -5.59
CA LYS A 141 20.92 -0.57 -4.88
C LYS A 141 20.44 0.16 -3.64
N GLU A 142 19.15 0.41 -3.57
CA GLU A 142 18.47 0.97 -2.40
C GLU A 142 17.42 -0.02 -1.92
N ALA A 143 16.82 0.23 -0.76
CA ALA A 143 15.73 -0.60 -0.29
C ALA A 143 14.57 -0.53 -1.30
N GLY A 144 14.20 -1.66 -1.88
CA GLY A 144 13.05 -1.77 -2.79
C GLY A 144 13.31 -1.47 -4.27
N PHE A 145 14.50 -1.02 -4.66
CA PHE A 145 14.85 -0.92 -6.08
C PHE A 145 16.36 -1.02 -6.35
N SER A 146 16.67 -1.44 -7.57
CA SER A 146 17.99 -1.37 -8.17
C SER A 146 17.93 -0.58 -9.46
N GLN A 147 19.03 0.06 -9.82
CA GLN A 147 19.09 0.92 -10.99
C GLN A 147 20.45 0.83 -11.66
N ILE A 148 20.45 0.87 -12.99
CA ILE A 148 21.62 1.11 -13.83
C ILE A 148 21.45 2.46 -14.52
N GLU A 149 22.53 3.22 -14.57
CA GLU A 149 22.65 4.37 -15.48
C GLU A 149 23.81 4.18 -16.44
N MET A 150 23.59 4.50 -17.71
CA MET A 150 24.62 4.62 -18.75
C MET A 150 24.57 6.02 -19.33
N PHE A 151 25.59 6.83 -19.06
CA PHE A 151 25.77 8.14 -19.67
C PHE A 151 26.77 8.04 -20.84
N SER A 152 26.36 8.52 -22.01
CA SER A 152 27.10 8.47 -23.27
C SER A 152 27.26 9.88 -23.81
N GLU A 153 28.50 10.36 -23.92
CA GLU A 153 28.82 11.72 -24.34
C GLU A 153 29.32 11.78 -25.79
N GLY A 154 29.00 12.87 -26.49
CA GLY A 154 29.55 13.13 -27.82
C GLY A 154 28.97 12.22 -28.92
N ILE A 155 27.71 11.79 -28.82
CA ILE A 155 27.09 10.93 -29.83
C ILE A 155 26.85 11.75 -31.11
N PRO A 156 27.38 11.35 -32.28
CA PRO A 156 27.13 12.07 -33.53
C PRO A 156 25.64 12.05 -33.91
N TYR A 157 25.01 13.22 -34.02
CA TYR A 157 23.59 13.34 -34.32
C TYR A 157 23.29 14.64 -35.09
N LYS A 158 22.60 14.54 -36.24
CA LYS A 158 22.16 15.68 -37.08
C LYS A 158 23.24 16.75 -37.34
N GLY A 159 24.48 16.32 -37.58
CA GLY A 159 25.62 17.21 -37.88
C GLY A 159 26.32 17.82 -36.66
N GLY A 160 25.87 17.51 -35.45
CA GLY A 160 26.53 17.87 -34.19
C GLY A 160 26.72 16.67 -33.28
N THR A 161 26.77 16.91 -31.97
CA THR A 161 26.84 15.86 -30.94
C THR A 161 25.76 16.05 -29.89
N VAL A 162 25.28 14.95 -29.32
CA VAL A 162 24.34 14.93 -28.19
C VAL A 162 24.81 13.97 -27.11
N ASP A 163 24.51 14.30 -25.85
CA ASP A 163 24.79 13.44 -24.71
C ASP A 163 23.49 12.77 -24.26
N ILE A 164 23.53 11.45 -24.05
CA ILE A 164 22.35 10.65 -23.69
C ILE A 164 22.61 9.90 -22.40
N LEU A 165 21.71 10.05 -21.43
CA LEU A 165 21.61 9.19 -20.25
C LEU A 165 20.54 8.12 -20.50
N ILE A 166 20.89 6.85 -20.38
CA ILE A 166 19.92 5.76 -20.28
C ILE A 166 19.87 5.30 -18.83
N ARG A 167 18.67 5.07 -18.32
CA ARG A 167 18.43 4.55 -16.98
C ARG A 167 17.51 3.34 -17.07
N VAL A 168 17.88 2.26 -16.39
CA VAL A 168 17.02 1.09 -16.21
C VAL A 168 16.79 0.90 -14.72
N SER A 169 15.52 0.82 -14.30
CA SER A 169 15.14 0.64 -12.89
C SER A 169 14.33 -0.63 -12.71
N ALA A 170 14.71 -1.45 -11.74
CA ALA A 170 14.00 -2.64 -11.33
C ALA A 170 13.51 -2.45 -9.89
N PHE A 171 12.23 -2.72 -9.65
CA PHE A 171 11.60 -2.54 -8.34
C PHE A 171 11.31 -3.91 -7.72
N ALA A 172 11.45 -4.00 -6.40
CA ALA A 172 11.03 -5.19 -5.65
C ALA A 172 9.52 -5.38 -5.79
N GLY A 173 9.07 -6.62 -5.95
CA GLY A 173 7.66 -6.96 -6.12
C GLY A 173 7.03 -6.59 -7.47
N ILE A 174 7.67 -5.75 -8.30
CA ILE A 174 7.20 -5.38 -9.63
C ILE A 174 7.94 -6.23 -10.67
N ARG A 175 7.21 -6.86 -11.59
CA ARG A 175 7.78 -7.80 -12.57
C ARG A 175 8.56 -7.09 -13.66
N GLU A 176 7.96 -6.07 -14.24
CA GLU A 176 8.52 -5.25 -15.30
C GLU A 176 9.62 -4.31 -14.79
N MET A 177 10.46 -3.86 -15.71
CA MET A 177 11.50 -2.87 -15.44
C MET A 177 11.26 -1.62 -16.26
N LYS A 178 11.55 -0.45 -15.68
CA LYS A 178 11.41 0.83 -16.36
C LYS A 178 12.67 1.16 -17.13
N VAL A 179 12.54 1.55 -18.40
CA VAL A 179 13.63 2.06 -19.25
C VAL A 179 13.36 3.51 -19.58
N GLU A 180 14.32 4.38 -19.26
CA GLU A 180 14.23 5.80 -19.53
C GLU A 180 15.47 6.26 -20.30
N ALA A 181 15.29 7.24 -21.19
CA ALA A 181 16.40 7.93 -21.85
C ALA A 181 16.21 9.44 -21.78
N PHE A 182 17.28 10.16 -21.49
CA PHE A 182 17.30 11.61 -21.31
C PHE A 182 18.31 12.23 -22.27
N ALA A 183 17.88 13.20 -23.06
CA ALA A 183 18.73 13.97 -23.95
C ALA A 183 19.26 15.23 -23.26
N HIS A 184 20.58 15.29 -23.07
CA HIS A 184 21.29 16.41 -22.46
C HIS A 184 21.78 17.37 -23.56
N CYS A 185 20.84 18.12 -24.12
CA CYS A 185 21.06 19.17 -25.11
C CYS A 185 19.95 20.22 -25.01
N ASP A 186 19.95 21.25 -25.85
CA ASP A 186 18.89 22.27 -25.89
C ASP A 186 17.68 21.85 -26.73
N ASP A 187 17.91 21.18 -27.87
CA ASP A 187 16.84 20.74 -28.78
C ASP A 187 16.35 19.30 -28.52
N PRO A 188 15.05 18.99 -28.67
CA PRO A 188 14.54 17.63 -28.55
C PRO A 188 15.14 16.70 -29.61
N VAL A 189 15.28 15.42 -29.28
CA VAL A 189 15.77 14.38 -30.19
C VAL A 189 14.68 13.37 -30.49
N GLU A 190 14.80 12.66 -31.60
CA GLU A 190 13.97 11.49 -31.87
C GLU A 190 14.71 10.27 -31.32
N PHE A 191 14.12 9.63 -30.32
CA PHE A 191 14.59 8.35 -29.81
C PHE A 191 14.02 7.22 -30.65
N VAL A 192 14.68 6.07 -30.61
CA VAL A 192 14.11 4.81 -31.07
C VAL A 192 14.33 3.74 -30.00
N THR A 193 13.26 3.00 -29.70
CA THR A 193 13.30 1.77 -28.90
C THR A 193 12.70 0.62 -29.69
N GLY A 194 12.67 -0.59 -29.16
CA GLY A 194 12.10 -1.71 -29.90
C GLY A 194 12.30 -3.06 -29.26
N ILE A 195 12.01 -4.10 -30.04
CA ILE A 195 12.16 -5.50 -29.67
C ILE A 195 12.64 -6.30 -30.88
N ASN A 196 13.46 -7.31 -30.65
CA ASN A 196 13.93 -8.20 -31.70
C ASN A 196 13.15 -9.51 -31.77
N TYR A 197 13.12 -10.09 -32.96
CA TYR A 197 12.44 -11.34 -33.25
C TYR A 197 13.27 -12.19 -34.22
N TRP A 198 12.94 -13.48 -34.26
CA TRP A 198 13.58 -14.50 -35.07
C TRP A 198 12.52 -15.31 -35.85
N GLU A 199 12.95 -16.12 -36.82
CA GLU A 199 12.03 -17.01 -37.57
C GLU A 199 11.25 -17.96 -36.64
N THR A 200 11.83 -18.29 -35.49
CA THR A 200 11.26 -19.17 -34.46
C THR A 200 10.43 -18.45 -33.40
N THR A 201 10.17 -17.15 -33.57
CA THR A 201 9.35 -16.36 -32.64
C THR A 201 8.12 -15.80 -33.32
N GLU A 202 6.98 -15.86 -32.64
CA GLU A 202 5.79 -15.11 -33.00
C GLU A 202 5.93 -13.66 -32.53
N THR A 203 5.59 -12.69 -33.37
CA THR A 203 5.45 -11.28 -32.98
C THR A 203 3.98 -10.95 -32.77
N PHE A 204 3.65 -10.23 -31.71
CA PHE A 204 2.30 -9.75 -31.43
C PHE A 204 2.34 -8.29 -30.96
N GLN A 205 1.25 -7.56 -31.16
CA GLN A 205 1.15 -6.13 -30.88
C GLN A 205 -0.26 -5.80 -30.40
N GLY A 206 -0.34 -5.05 -29.31
CA GLY A 206 -1.55 -4.38 -28.86
C GLY A 206 -1.40 -2.87 -29.00
N ASP A 207 -2.39 -2.12 -28.53
CA ASP A 207 -2.39 -0.65 -28.66
C ASP A 207 -1.17 -0.02 -27.99
N HIS A 208 -0.71 -0.57 -26.87
CA HIS A 208 0.34 -0.01 -26.03
C HIS A 208 1.51 -0.97 -25.75
N TYR A 209 1.62 -2.05 -26.51
CA TYR A 209 2.74 -2.98 -26.37
C TYR A 209 3.12 -3.62 -27.70
N ILE A 210 4.41 -3.92 -27.85
CA ILE A 210 4.93 -4.83 -28.87
C ILE A 210 5.63 -5.97 -28.15
N GLY A 211 5.38 -7.20 -28.60
CA GLY A 211 5.88 -8.39 -27.94
C GLY A 211 6.29 -9.50 -28.90
N THR A 212 7.11 -10.40 -28.37
CA THR A 212 7.55 -11.62 -29.04
C THR A 212 7.38 -12.82 -28.11
N TRP A 213 7.12 -13.98 -28.69
CA TRP A 213 7.09 -15.25 -27.97
C TRP A 213 7.70 -16.36 -28.83
N GLY A 214 8.70 -17.06 -28.33
CA GLY A 214 9.22 -18.26 -28.99
C GLY A 214 10.67 -18.56 -28.67
N LEU A 215 11.29 -19.44 -29.46
CA LEU A 215 12.68 -19.84 -29.25
C LEU A 215 13.61 -18.76 -29.80
N HIS A 216 14.58 -18.34 -28.99
CA HIS A 216 15.69 -17.52 -29.45
C HIS A 216 16.87 -18.42 -29.89
N PRO A 217 17.60 -18.08 -30.98
CA PRO A 217 18.72 -18.89 -31.45
C PRO A 217 19.87 -18.95 -30.45
N GLU A 218 20.59 -20.09 -30.45
CA GLU A 218 21.61 -20.51 -29.48
C GLU A 218 22.40 -19.39 -28.79
N ASP A 219 22.38 -19.45 -27.45
CA ASP A 219 23.23 -18.70 -26.54
C ASP A 219 23.80 -19.66 -25.46
N VAL A 220 24.29 -19.18 -24.32
CA VAL A 220 25.02 -19.97 -23.30
C VAL A 220 24.11 -20.80 -22.36
N ALA A 221 22.82 -20.95 -22.65
CA ALA A 221 21.85 -21.63 -21.78
C ALA A 221 21.90 -23.17 -21.88
N ALA A 222 21.70 -23.85 -20.75
CA ALA A 222 21.77 -25.31 -20.63
C ALA A 222 20.67 -26.05 -21.41
N SER A 223 19.53 -25.41 -21.68
CA SER A 223 18.44 -25.99 -22.47
C SER A 223 17.65 -24.91 -23.23
N PRO A 224 17.27 -25.14 -24.50
CA PRO A 224 16.36 -24.25 -25.22
C PRO A 224 15.00 -24.18 -24.55
N GLN A 225 14.39 -22.98 -24.52
CA GLN A 225 13.01 -22.79 -24.09
C GLN A 225 12.43 -21.52 -24.70
N ALA A 226 11.11 -21.46 -24.83
CA ALA A 226 10.43 -20.28 -25.35
C ALA A 226 10.45 -19.11 -24.36
N ILE A 227 10.71 -17.92 -24.89
CA ILE A 227 10.80 -16.67 -24.15
C ILE A 227 9.75 -15.71 -24.66
N GLY A 228 8.99 -15.15 -23.72
CA GLY A 228 8.16 -13.98 -23.91
C GLY A 228 8.97 -12.73 -23.60
N ALA A 229 8.91 -11.74 -24.47
CA ALA A 229 9.49 -10.42 -24.24
C ALA A 229 8.53 -9.34 -24.77
N ALA A 230 8.36 -8.23 -24.06
CA ALA A 230 7.51 -7.14 -24.51
C ALA A 230 8.02 -5.77 -24.05
N VAL A 231 7.83 -4.77 -24.91
CA VAL A 231 7.98 -3.34 -24.58
C VAL A 231 6.58 -2.77 -24.39
N LEU A 232 6.30 -2.23 -23.21
CA LEU A 232 5.08 -1.51 -22.89
C LEU A 232 5.35 0.00 -23.00
N TYR A 233 4.46 0.73 -23.66
CA TYR A 233 4.71 2.12 -24.02
C TYR A 233 3.42 2.93 -24.17
N ASN A 234 3.53 4.27 -24.06
CA ASN A 234 2.43 5.17 -24.40
C ASN A 234 2.46 5.49 -25.90
N PRO A 235 1.43 5.13 -26.69
CA PRO A 235 1.37 5.38 -28.14
C PRO A 235 1.47 6.86 -28.49
N GLY A 236 1.04 7.74 -27.58
CA GLY A 236 1.14 9.19 -27.73
C GLY A 236 2.58 9.69 -27.86
N ASP A 237 3.56 8.95 -27.37
CA ASP A 237 4.98 9.34 -27.39
C ASP A 237 5.67 8.96 -28.71
N PHE A 238 5.03 8.13 -29.55
CA PHE A 238 5.63 7.58 -30.76
C PHE A 238 5.02 8.17 -32.03
N ALA A 239 5.89 8.45 -33.00
CA ALA A 239 5.50 8.97 -34.30
C ALA A 239 5.23 7.85 -35.31
N GLN A 240 5.96 6.74 -35.21
CA GLN A 240 5.85 5.63 -36.15
C GLN A 240 6.42 4.33 -35.57
N THR A 241 5.93 3.21 -36.12
CA THR A 241 6.51 1.87 -35.92
C THR A 241 7.19 1.43 -37.21
N VAL A 242 8.44 0.99 -37.14
CA VAL A 242 9.24 0.53 -38.28
C VAL A 242 9.60 -0.94 -38.06
N LYS A 243 9.12 -1.83 -38.94
CA LYS A 243 9.49 -3.24 -38.94
C LYS A 243 10.65 -3.46 -39.91
N THR A 244 11.75 -4.01 -39.42
CA THR A 244 12.91 -4.40 -40.23
C THR A 244 13.10 -5.91 -40.16
N ASP A 245 14.10 -6.43 -40.86
CA ASP A 245 14.49 -7.84 -40.76
C ASP A 245 15.08 -8.12 -39.37
N GLY A 246 14.29 -8.77 -38.51
CA GLY A 246 14.67 -9.18 -37.16
C GLY A 246 14.37 -8.21 -36.00
N GLU A 247 13.77 -7.04 -36.23
CA GLU A 247 13.31 -6.15 -35.14
C GLU A 247 12.08 -5.29 -35.49
N ILE A 248 11.30 -4.96 -34.46
CA ILE A 248 10.22 -3.97 -34.50
C ILE A 248 10.71 -2.75 -33.71
N LEU A 249 10.77 -1.61 -34.38
CA LEU A 249 11.26 -0.36 -33.82
C LEU A 249 10.10 0.62 -33.60
N LEU A 250 10.11 1.31 -32.47
CA LEU A 250 9.22 2.40 -32.12
C LEU A 250 10.02 3.70 -32.14
N VAL A 251 9.70 4.58 -33.09
CA VAL A 251 10.37 5.88 -33.24
C VAL A 251 9.56 6.93 -32.50
N SER A 252 10.18 7.59 -31.52
CA SER A 252 9.52 8.60 -30.70
C SER A 252 9.23 9.85 -31.52
N LYS A 253 8.24 10.64 -31.08
CA LYS A 253 8.18 12.07 -31.43
C LYS A 253 9.44 12.77 -30.87
N PRO A 254 9.84 13.93 -31.41
CA PRO A 254 10.92 14.71 -30.82
C PRO A 254 10.64 15.00 -29.33
N ALA A 255 11.53 14.52 -28.46
CA ALA A 255 11.37 14.62 -27.01
C ALA A 255 12.73 14.81 -26.31
N LYS A 256 12.68 15.27 -25.06
CA LYS A 256 13.84 15.27 -24.16
C LYS A 256 13.96 14.00 -23.35
N VAL A 257 12.85 13.30 -23.18
CA VAL A 257 12.76 12.10 -22.37
C VAL A 257 11.96 11.05 -23.13
N LEU A 258 12.46 9.82 -23.14
CA LEU A 258 11.72 8.63 -23.50
C LEU A 258 11.48 7.81 -22.22
N SER A 259 10.28 7.26 -22.04
CA SER A 259 9.96 6.35 -20.95
C SER A 259 9.16 5.17 -21.47
N THR A 260 9.67 3.96 -21.29
CA THR A 260 8.99 2.69 -21.59
C THR A 260 9.19 1.70 -20.46
N TRP A 261 8.45 0.60 -20.50
CA TRP A 261 8.66 -0.54 -19.61
C TRP A 261 8.99 -1.78 -20.43
N ILE A 262 9.74 -2.68 -19.83
CA ILE A 262 10.07 -3.98 -20.42
C ILE A 262 9.64 -5.09 -19.47
N VAL A 263 9.14 -6.18 -20.04
CA VAL A 263 8.80 -7.38 -19.30
C VAL A 263 9.26 -8.59 -20.09
N SER A 264 9.72 -9.62 -19.39
CA SER A 264 10.02 -10.91 -19.97
C SER A 264 9.47 -12.05 -19.14
N ALA A 265 9.31 -13.21 -19.77
CA ALA A 265 8.89 -14.45 -19.13
C ALA A 265 9.41 -15.65 -19.89
N CYS A 266 9.42 -16.82 -19.27
CA CYS A 266 9.74 -18.08 -19.95
C CYS A 266 8.64 -19.13 -19.78
N GLU A 267 8.54 -20.05 -20.74
CA GLU A 267 7.52 -21.12 -20.75
C GLU A 267 7.60 -22.10 -19.57
N LYS A 268 8.73 -22.12 -18.86
CA LYS A 268 8.90 -22.98 -17.68
C LYS A 268 8.39 -22.33 -16.39
N GLU A 269 8.00 -21.06 -16.43
CA GLU A 269 7.27 -20.45 -15.32
C GLU A 269 5.87 -21.07 -15.20
N ALA A 270 5.44 -21.32 -13.97
CA ALA A 270 4.16 -21.97 -13.70
C ALA A 270 2.99 -21.18 -14.31
N GLY A 271 2.26 -21.81 -15.23
CA GLY A 271 1.07 -21.23 -15.87
C GLY A 271 1.37 -20.19 -16.97
N VAL A 272 2.64 -19.96 -17.33
CA VAL A 272 3.01 -19.02 -18.38
C VAL A 272 3.11 -19.74 -19.73
N ASN A 273 2.39 -19.21 -20.71
CA ASN A 273 2.50 -19.56 -22.13
C ASN A 273 2.31 -18.27 -22.94
N ARG A 274 2.32 -18.32 -24.29
CA ARG A 274 2.06 -17.14 -25.12
C ARG A 274 0.81 -16.41 -24.64
N GLN A 275 -0.35 -17.06 -24.64
CA GLN A 275 -1.63 -16.39 -24.38
C GLN A 275 -1.65 -15.71 -23.00
N ARG A 276 -1.14 -16.40 -21.97
CA ARG A 276 -1.02 -15.82 -20.64
C ARG A 276 -0.02 -14.65 -20.60
N PHE A 277 1.08 -14.73 -21.34
CA PHE A 277 2.07 -13.66 -21.40
C PHE A 277 1.51 -12.41 -22.09
N GLU A 278 0.74 -12.56 -23.17
CA GLU A 278 0.07 -11.43 -23.81
C GLU A 278 -0.99 -10.81 -22.89
N GLN A 279 -1.78 -11.63 -22.18
CA GLN A 279 -2.71 -11.14 -21.16
C GLN A 279 -1.99 -10.38 -20.04
N LEU A 280 -0.86 -10.92 -19.57
CA LEU A 280 -0.01 -10.25 -18.58
C LEU A 280 0.46 -8.88 -19.08
N CYS A 281 0.86 -8.74 -20.35
CA CYS A 281 1.22 -7.45 -20.94
C CYS A 281 0.05 -6.45 -20.85
N GLY A 282 -1.18 -6.89 -21.11
CA GLY A 282 -2.38 -6.06 -20.96
C GLY A 282 -2.71 -5.68 -19.51
N GLU A 283 -2.54 -6.60 -18.56
CA GLU A 283 -2.75 -6.37 -17.12
C GLU A 283 -1.74 -5.34 -16.56
N LEU A 284 -0.46 -5.50 -16.89
CA LEU A 284 0.61 -4.57 -16.48
C LEU A 284 0.40 -3.19 -17.10
N LEU A 285 -0.05 -3.15 -18.36
CA LEU A 285 -0.38 -1.90 -19.04
C LEU A 285 -1.51 -1.14 -18.35
N GLN A 286 -2.60 -1.81 -17.97
CA GLN A 286 -3.74 -1.15 -17.30
C GLN A 286 -3.28 -0.45 -16.02
N GLN A 287 -2.37 -1.06 -15.27
CA GLN A 287 -1.77 -0.46 -14.08
C GLN A 287 -0.91 0.79 -14.40
N GLN A 288 -0.34 0.86 -15.61
CA GLN A 288 0.59 1.93 -16.00
C GLN A 288 -0.06 3.10 -16.75
N VAL A 289 -1.08 2.85 -17.58
CA VAL A 289 -1.60 3.85 -18.55
C VAL A 289 -2.97 4.38 -18.19
N ASN A 290 -3.81 3.60 -17.51
CA ASN A 290 -5.12 4.04 -17.04
C ASN A 290 -5.19 3.87 -15.52
N PRO A 291 -4.47 4.71 -14.74
CA PRO A 291 -4.74 4.76 -13.31
C PRO A 291 -6.25 5.03 -13.14
N LEU A 292 -6.90 4.26 -12.27
CA LEU A 292 -8.30 4.52 -11.93
C LEU A 292 -8.46 6.00 -11.59
N SER A 293 -9.51 6.61 -12.12
CA SER A 293 -9.92 7.92 -11.62
C SER A 293 -10.15 7.86 -10.11
N ASP A 294 -10.06 8.99 -9.42
CA ASP A 294 -10.37 9.04 -8.00
C ASP A 294 -11.77 8.48 -7.70
N GLU A 295 -12.73 8.74 -8.60
CA GLU A 295 -14.08 8.18 -8.52
C GLU A 295 -14.09 6.65 -8.56
N GLU A 296 -13.43 6.02 -9.54
CA GLU A 296 -13.37 4.56 -9.65
C GLU A 296 -12.63 3.92 -8.47
N ARG A 297 -11.55 4.55 -8.00
CA ARG A 297 -10.76 4.07 -6.85
C ARG A 297 -11.56 4.15 -5.55
N LEU A 298 -12.34 5.21 -5.37
CA LEU A 298 -13.17 5.45 -4.17
C LEU A 298 -14.55 4.82 -4.25
N ALA A 299 -14.98 4.30 -5.41
CA ALA A 299 -16.33 3.74 -5.60
C ALA A 299 -16.68 2.67 -4.56
N TRP A 300 -15.77 1.72 -4.30
CA TRP A 300 -16.00 0.69 -3.28
C TRP A 300 -16.11 1.30 -1.87
N TRP A 301 -15.36 2.37 -1.60
CA TRP A 301 -15.33 3.02 -0.29
C TRP A 301 -16.61 3.83 -0.06
N HIS A 302 -17.15 4.47 -1.09
CA HIS A 302 -18.47 5.08 -1.08
C HIS A 302 -19.61 4.07 -0.92
N GLU A 303 -19.49 2.90 -1.54
CA GLU A 303 -20.43 1.80 -1.33
C GLU A 303 -20.37 1.28 0.11
N ALA A 304 -19.15 1.18 0.66
CA ALA A 304 -18.89 0.54 1.94
C ALA A 304 -19.62 1.19 3.11
N ARG A 305 -19.49 2.51 3.28
CA ARG A 305 -20.05 3.34 4.38
C ARG A 305 -19.65 2.97 5.82
N PHE A 306 -19.31 1.71 6.10
CA PHE A 306 -19.09 1.22 7.45
C PHE A 306 -17.90 0.24 7.51
N GLY A 307 -16.97 0.50 8.42
CA GLY A 307 -15.75 -0.27 8.61
C GLY A 307 -15.38 -0.49 10.07
N MET A 308 -14.51 -1.47 10.30
CA MET A 308 -13.92 -1.77 11.61
C MET A 308 -12.56 -1.10 11.77
N PHE A 309 -12.32 -0.43 12.89
CA PHE A 309 -10.98 -0.07 13.34
C PHE A 309 -10.53 -1.06 14.41
N ILE A 310 -9.26 -1.46 14.40
CA ILE A 310 -8.64 -2.26 15.45
C ILE A 310 -7.38 -1.57 15.95
N HIS A 311 -7.35 -1.25 17.24
CA HIS A 311 -6.15 -0.77 17.94
C HIS A 311 -5.63 -1.85 18.88
N TRP A 312 -4.54 -2.50 18.47
CA TRP A 312 -3.91 -3.55 19.24
C TRP A 312 -2.37 -3.44 19.23
N GLY A 313 -1.75 -3.93 20.30
CA GLY A 313 -0.31 -3.84 20.54
C GLY A 313 0.05 -4.03 22.01
N VAL A 314 1.32 -3.84 22.35
CA VAL A 314 1.88 -4.07 23.69
C VAL A 314 1.18 -3.22 24.76
N TYR A 315 0.68 -2.04 24.42
CA TYR A 315 -0.09 -1.19 25.34
C TYR A 315 -1.32 -1.88 25.93
N SER A 316 -1.88 -2.88 25.25
CA SER A 316 -3.00 -3.68 25.78
C SER A 316 -2.63 -4.40 27.08
N GLN A 317 -1.36 -4.79 27.27
CA GLN A 317 -0.89 -5.48 28.48
C GLN A 317 -0.93 -4.58 29.71
N TYR A 318 -0.66 -3.29 29.50
CA TYR A 318 -0.78 -2.29 30.55
C TYR A 318 -2.24 -1.95 30.84
N ALA A 319 -3.10 -2.00 29.82
CA ALA A 319 -4.52 -1.69 29.92
C ALA A 319 -4.84 -0.36 30.63
N GLY A 320 -4.00 0.66 30.40
CA GLY A 320 -4.13 1.98 31.03
C GLY A 320 -3.71 2.06 32.51
N ILE A 321 -3.06 1.02 33.05
CA ILE A 321 -2.56 0.96 34.42
C ILE A 321 -1.03 0.90 34.41
N TYR A 322 -0.39 1.78 35.18
CA TYR A 322 1.05 1.76 35.36
C TYR A 322 1.41 1.96 36.84
N LYS A 323 2.27 1.07 37.38
CA LYS A 323 2.70 1.06 38.79
C LYS A 323 1.52 1.10 39.78
N GLY A 324 0.43 0.39 39.45
CA GLY A 324 -0.79 0.30 40.26
C GLY A 324 -1.76 1.48 40.13
N HIS A 325 -1.42 2.51 39.35
CA HIS A 325 -2.22 3.70 39.15
C HIS A 325 -2.88 3.71 37.77
N ASP A 326 -4.13 4.17 37.71
CA ASP A 326 -4.78 4.49 36.44
C ASP A 326 -4.08 5.69 35.81
N GLN A 327 -3.85 5.63 34.49
CA GLN A 327 -3.48 6.80 33.70
C GLN A 327 -4.54 7.91 33.87
N ALA A 328 -4.09 9.15 34.05
CA ALA A 328 -4.99 10.27 34.31
C ALA A 328 -5.68 10.82 33.05
N LYS A 329 -5.02 10.81 31.87
CA LYS A 329 -5.56 11.35 30.62
C LYS A 329 -5.10 10.58 29.37
N GLY A 330 -5.96 10.55 28.35
CA GLY A 330 -5.71 9.92 27.05
C GLY A 330 -6.17 8.47 27.01
N GLY A 331 -6.20 7.88 25.82
CA GLY A 331 -6.48 6.44 25.63
C GLY A 331 -5.34 5.56 26.14
N ALA A 332 -5.63 4.28 26.37
CA ALA A 332 -4.68 3.31 26.92
C ALA A 332 -3.45 3.10 26.02
N GLU A 333 -3.59 3.29 24.72
CA GLU A 333 -2.51 3.25 23.73
C GLU A 333 -1.46 4.37 23.90
N TRP A 334 -1.76 5.42 24.67
CA TRP A 334 -0.83 6.50 25.00
C TRP A 334 -0.02 6.25 26.28
N ILE A 335 -0.17 5.11 26.94
CA ILE A 335 0.36 4.89 28.29
C ILE A 335 1.86 5.11 28.42
N MET A 336 2.64 4.66 27.44
CA MET A 336 4.09 4.86 27.45
C MET A 336 4.45 6.34 27.54
N ASN A 337 3.81 7.18 26.73
CA ASN A 337 4.04 8.62 26.68
C ASN A 337 3.46 9.38 27.89
N ARG A 338 2.26 9.02 28.33
CA ARG A 338 1.57 9.70 29.45
C ARG A 338 2.25 9.39 30.78
N CYS A 339 2.59 8.13 31.00
CA CYS A 339 3.23 7.66 32.21
C CYS A 339 4.75 7.79 32.20
N LYS A 340 5.33 8.23 31.06
CA LYS A 340 6.78 8.38 30.86
C LYS A 340 7.51 7.08 31.16
N ILE A 341 6.97 5.98 30.65
CA ILE A 341 7.54 4.66 30.82
C ILE A 341 8.87 4.62 30.05
N PRO A 342 10.00 4.30 30.69
CA PRO A 342 11.28 4.15 30.00
C PRO A 342 11.20 3.12 28.87
N VAL A 343 11.96 3.32 27.80
CA VAL A 343 11.97 2.42 26.62
C VAL A 343 12.29 0.99 27.04
N THR A 344 13.31 0.80 27.87
CA THR A 344 13.70 -0.52 28.38
C THR A 344 12.58 -1.18 29.20
N GLU A 345 11.89 -0.43 30.06
CA GLU A 345 10.78 -0.95 30.88
C GLU A 345 9.59 -1.36 29.99
N TYR A 346 9.32 -0.58 28.94
CA TYR A 346 8.26 -0.90 27.99
C TYR A 346 8.58 -2.13 27.12
N LYS A 347 9.82 -2.23 26.63
CA LYS A 347 10.31 -3.41 25.89
C LYS A 347 10.28 -4.68 26.73
N GLU A 348 10.66 -4.60 28.01
CA GLU A 348 10.60 -5.74 28.93
C GLU A 348 9.18 -6.28 29.08
N ASN A 349 8.17 -5.42 29.15
CA ASN A 349 6.78 -5.85 29.26
C ASN A 349 6.32 -6.70 28.06
N ALA A 350 6.77 -6.36 26.84
CA ALA A 350 6.43 -7.10 25.62
C ALA A 350 6.94 -8.54 25.59
N THR A 351 7.95 -8.89 26.41
CA THR A 351 8.44 -10.28 26.52
C THR A 351 7.38 -11.25 27.07
N SER A 352 6.27 -10.73 27.58
CA SER A 352 5.11 -11.51 28.03
C SER A 352 3.90 -11.41 27.09
N PHE A 353 4.02 -10.70 25.96
CA PHE A 353 2.93 -10.56 24.99
C PHE A 353 2.78 -11.86 24.19
N ASN A 354 1.75 -12.63 24.50
CA ASN A 354 1.46 -13.90 23.83
C ASN A 354 -0.04 -14.05 23.57
N PRO A 355 -0.54 -13.69 22.38
CA PRO A 355 -1.96 -13.68 22.08
C PRO A 355 -2.50 -15.07 21.72
N GLU A 356 -2.65 -15.93 22.73
CA GLU A 356 -3.08 -17.34 22.56
C GLU A 356 -4.51 -17.51 22.02
N ASN A 357 -5.36 -16.49 22.18
CA ASN A 357 -6.75 -16.47 21.74
C ASN A 357 -6.95 -15.62 20.47
N TYR A 358 -5.88 -15.24 19.78
CA TYR A 358 -5.97 -14.52 18.51
C TYR A 358 -6.53 -15.41 17.39
N ASP A 359 -7.71 -15.05 16.90
CA ASP A 359 -8.39 -15.69 15.78
C ASP A 359 -8.79 -14.63 14.73
N PRO A 360 -7.96 -14.41 13.68
CA PRO A 360 -8.27 -13.44 12.63
C PRO A 360 -9.55 -13.78 11.87
N GLU A 361 -9.90 -15.06 11.75
CA GLU A 361 -11.11 -15.46 11.04
C GLU A 361 -12.35 -15.10 11.85
N ALA A 362 -12.31 -15.26 13.17
CA ALA A 362 -13.38 -14.79 14.03
C ALA A 362 -13.52 -13.26 13.97
N TRP A 363 -12.42 -12.51 13.99
CA TRP A 363 -12.44 -11.05 13.89
C TRP A 363 -13.08 -10.57 12.58
N VAL A 364 -12.62 -11.11 11.44
CA VAL A 364 -13.12 -10.72 10.12
C VAL A 364 -14.58 -11.14 9.92
N LYS A 365 -14.99 -12.32 10.42
CA LYS A 365 -16.40 -12.72 10.40
C LYS A 365 -17.27 -11.79 11.24
N MET A 366 -16.85 -11.41 12.44
CA MET A 366 -17.59 -10.45 13.26
C MET A 366 -17.75 -9.10 12.56
N ALA A 367 -16.72 -8.59 11.89
CA ALA A 367 -16.83 -7.38 11.08
C ALA A 367 -17.84 -7.53 9.94
N ARG A 368 -17.72 -8.60 9.16
CA ARG A 368 -18.63 -8.90 8.04
C ARG A 368 -20.08 -9.03 8.50
N ASP A 369 -20.30 -9.79 9.57
CA ASP A 369 -21.64 -10.07 10.09
C ASP A 369 -22.27 -8.80 10.67
N ALA A 370 -21.48 -7.90 11.26
CA ALA A 370 -21.90 -6.54 11.65
C ALA A 370 -22.18 -5.60 10.46
N GLY A 371 -22.07 -6.07 9.22
CA GLY A 371 -22.31 -5.29 8.01
C GLY A 371 -21.14 -4.42 7.57
N MET A 372 -19.97 -4.52 8.21
CA MET A 372 -18.79 -3.76 7.80
C MET A 372 -18.19 -4.32 6.51
N LYS A 373 -17.67 -3.45 5.64
CA LYS A 373 -17.09 -3.85 4.34
C LYS A 373 -15.57 -3.76 4.29
N TYR A 374 -14.96 -3.12 5.29
CA TYR A 374 -13.52 -2.96 5.39
C TYR A 374 -13.06 -2.97 6.85
N LEU A 375 -11.79 -3.28 7.04
CA LEU A 375 -11.15 -3.36 8.36
C LEU A 375 -9.79 -2.69 8.28
N ILE A 376 -9.52 -1.80 9.22
CA ILE A 376 -8.23 -1.12 9.38
C ILE A 376 -7.65 -1.49 10.74
N ILE A 377 -6.45 -2.08 10.75
CA ILE A 377 -5.74 -2.46 11.98
C ILE A 377 -4.45 -1.67 12.15
N THR A 378 -4.09 -1.34 13.39
CA THR A 378 -2.78 -0.76 13.72
C THR A 378 -1.65 -1.73 13.37
N ALA A 379 -1.06 -1.60 12.18
CA ALA A 379 0.16 -2.33 11.83
C ALA A 379 1.32 -1.90 12.73
N LYS A 380 1.35 -0.61 13.07
CA LYS A 380 2.22 -0.02 14.09
C LYS A 380 1.57 1.22 14.72
N HIS A 381 1.55 1.29 16.06
CA HIS A 381 1.11 2.48 16.80
C HIS A 381 2.31 3.35 17.23
N HIS A 382 2.07 4.43 17.98
CA HIS A 382 3.13 5.35 18.42
C HIS A 382 4.18 4.71 19.34
N ASP A 383 3.88 3.58 20.00
CA ASP A 383 4.88 2.83 20.77
C ASP A 383 5.90 2.10 19.89
N GLY A 384 5.74 2.15 18.57
CA GLY A 384 6.68 1.63 17.58
C GLY A 384 6.58 0.14 17.36
N PHE A 385 5.72 -0.57 18.08
CA PHE A 385 5.66 -2.03 18.02
C PHE A 385 4.94 -2.48 16.76
N ALA A 386 5.68 -3.14 15.86
CA ALA A 386 5.11 -3.68 14.63
C ALA A 386 4.38 -5.01 14.89
N LEU A 387 3.11 -5.11 14.49
CA LEU A 387 2.31 -6.35 14.58
C LEU A 387 2.67 -7.40 13.51
N PHE A 388 3.72 -7.16 12.74
CA PHE A 388 4.09 -7.96 11.59
C PHE A 388 5.60 -8.24 11.61
N ASP A 389 6.01 -9.23 10.82
CA ASP A 389 7.43 -9.58 10.70
C ASP A 389 8.15 -8.49 9.90
N SER A 390 9.04 -7.73 10.55
CA SER A 390 9.68 -6.54 9.96
C SER A 390 11.18 -6.63 10.09
N GLU A 391 11.88 -6.55 8.96
CA GLU A 391 13.34 -6.52 8.92
C GLU A 391 13.92 -5.15 9.27
N ALA A 392 13.07 -4.13 9.31
CA ALA A 392 13.47 -2.75 9.56
C ALA A 392 13.79 -2.48 11.03
N SER A 393 13.21 -3.26 11.95
CA SER A 393 13.39 -3.11 13.39
C SER A 393 13.06 -4.40 14.13
N ASP A 394 13.90 -4.76 15.10
CA ASP A 394 13.68 -5.87 16.05
C ASP A 394 12.51 -5.63 17.01
N TRP A 395 11.93 -4.42 17.00
CA TRP A 395 10.77 -4.07 17.80
C TRP A 395 9.47 -4.44 17.09
N ASN A 396 9.32 -5.73 16.84
CA ASN A 396 8.18 -6.35 16.16
C ASN A 396 7.70 -7.61 16.91
N VAL A 397 6.52 -8.12 16.53
CA VAL A 397 5.91 -9.27 17.23
C VAL A 397 6.71 -10.56 17.12
N VAL A 398 7.44 -10.77 16.03
CA VAL A 398 8.21 -12.00 15.79
C VAL A 398 9.46 -12.02 16.66
N ASP A 399 10.20 -10.92 16.71
CA ASP A 399 11.49 -10.83 17.39
C ASP A 399 11.37 -10.51 18.88
N ALA A 400 10.44 -9.63 19.26
CA ALA A 400 10.38 -9.08 20.62
C ALA A 400 9.46 -9.85 21.58
N THR A 401 8.75 -10.89 21.11
CA THR A 401 7.72 -11.57 21.91
C THR A 401 7.77 -13.10 21.78
N PRO A 402 7.26 -13.85 22.78
CA PRO A 402 7.18 -15.31 22.71
C PRO A 402 6.19 -15.83 21.66
N TYR A 403 5.33 -14.97 21.09
CA TYR A 403 4.39 -15.38 20.04
C TYR A 403 5.11 -15.81 18.76
N GLY A 404 6.17 -15.08 18.38
CA GLY A 404 7.12 -15.48 17.34
C GLY A 404 6.54 -15.63 15.92
N LYS A 405 5.38 -15.01 15.63
CA LYS A 405 4.68 -15.13 14.34
C LYS A 405 4.05 -13.80 13.92
N ASP A 406 4.01 -13.56 12.61
CA ASP A 406 3.32 -12.42 12.01
C ASP A 406 1.81 -12.46 12.31
N LEU A 407 1.25 -11.37 12.85
CA LEU A 407 -0.19 -11.25 13.14
C LEU A 407 -0.98 -10.67 11.96
N LEU A 408 -0.37 -9.93 11.04
CA LEU A 408 -1.09 -9.29 9.94
C LEU A 408 -1.30 -10.23 8.75
N LYS A 409 -0.40 -11.17 8.52
CA LYS A 409 -0.50 -12.14 7.42
C LYS A 409 -1.77 -13.01 7.49
N PRO A 410 -2.09 -13.72 8.59
CA PRO A 410 -3.32 -14.49 8.66
C PRO A 410 -4.58 -13.61 8.65
N LEU A 411 -4.50 -12.36 9.14
CA LEU A 411 -5.59 -11.40 9.01
C LEU A 411 -5.85 -11.00 7.55
N ALA A 412 -4.79 -10.78 6.77
CA ALA A 412 -4.91 -10.44 5.36
C ALA A 412 -5.55 -11.58 4.55
N GLU A 413 -5.16 -12.82 4.85
CA GLU A 413 -5.77 -14.03 4.27
C GLU A 413 -7.25 -14.14 4.63
N ALA A 414 -7.62 -13.89 5.89
CA ALA A 414 -9.01 -13.88 6.38
C ALA A 414 -9.85 -12.79 5.68
N CYS A 415 -9.34 -11.56 5.59
CA CYS A 415 -9.98 -10.45 4.89
C CYS A 415 -10.27 -10.80 3.42
N LYS A 416 -9.26 -11.31 2.70
CA LYS A 416 -9.40 -11.74 1.31
C LYS A 416 -10.47 -12.84 1.15
N LYS A 417 -10.46 -13.84 2.02
CA LYS A 417 -11.41 -14.96 2.00
C LYS A 417 -12.85 -14.52 2.23
N HIS A 418 -13.05 -13.52 3.09
CA HIS A 418 -14.38 -13.04 3.48
C HIS A 418 -14.84 -11.79 2.71
N GLY A 419 -14.07 -11.34 1.72
CA GLY A 419 -14.42 -10.18 0.89
C GLY A 419 -14.42 -8.86 1.66
N ILE A 420 -13.63 -8.77 2.74
CA ILE A 420 -13.43 -7.54 3.51
C ILE A 420 -12.19 -6.83 2.99
N LYS A 421 -12.33 -5.57 2.60
CA LYS A 421 -11.20 -4.74 2.15
C LYS A 421 -10.27 -4.47 3.34
N LEU A 422 -8.98 -4.79 3.18
CA LEU A 422 -8.00 -4.64 4.25
C LEU A 422 -7.33 -3.27 4.16
N GLY A 423 -7.17 -2.63 5.31
CA GLY A 423 -6.29 -1.49 5.47
C GLY A 423 -5.38 -1.60 6.68
N PHE A 424 -4.31 -0.83 6.65
CA PHE A 424 -3.37 -0.71 7.75
C PHE A 424 -3.36 0.72 8.26
N TYR A 425 -3.47 0.87 9.58
CA TYR A 425 -3.06 2.07 10.26
C TYR A 425 -1.56 2.02 10.50
N TYR A 426 -0.88 3.14 10.25
CA TYR A 426 0.55 3.23 10.45
C TYR A 426 0.93 4.57 11.08
N SER A 427 1.57 4.52 12.25
CA SER A 427 2.15 5.73 12.83
C SER A 427 3.48 6.09 12.18
N GLN A 428 3.43 7.07 11.28
CA GLN A 428 4.52 7.29 10.33
C GLN A 428 5.74 8.02 10.91
N ASN A 429 5.53 8.94 11.86
CA ASN A 429 6.62 9.73 12.44
C ASN A 429 6.75 9.56 13.95
N GLN A 430 5.67 9.23 14.65
CA GLN A 430 5.70 9.01 16.08
C GLN A 430 6.07 7.57 16.34
N ASP A 431 7.23 7.39 16.95
CA ASP A 431 7.73 6.08 17.32
C ASP A 431 8.56 6.27 18.59
N TRP A 432 8.05 5.74 19.71
CA TRP A 432 8.61 6.00 21.02
C TRP A 432 9.67 4.98 21.44
N CYS A 433 9.86 3.91 20.67
CA CYS A 433 10.84 2.86 20.95
C CYS A 433 11.95 2.79 19.91
N ASN A 434 11.68 3.13 18.65
CA ASN A 434 12.71 3.24 17.62
C ASN A 434 13.38 4.63 17.70
N PRO A 435 14.71 4.69 17.90
CA PRO A 435 15.40 5.97 18.04
C PRO A 435 15.22 6.87 16.81
N GLY A 436 15.10 8.19 17.04
CA GLY A 436 14.87 9.20 16.00
C GLY A 436 13.39 9.43 15.68
N GLY A 437 12.49 8.53 16.08
CA GLY A 437 11.05 8.75 16.01
C GLY A 437 10.63 9.97 16.82
N SER A 438 9.65 10.72 16.34
CA SER A 438 9.15 11.92 17.02
C SER A 438 8.35 11.55 18.28
N ALA A 439 8.56 12.30 19.36
CA ALA A 439 7.74 12.21 20.56
C ALA A 439 6.82 13.43 20.72
N ALA A 440 5.51 13.21 20.89
CA ALA A 440 4.63 14.29 21.33
C ALA A 440 4.89 14.61 22.82
N GLY A 441 5.44 15.80 23.09
CA GLY A 441 5.74 16.24 24.46
C GLY A 441 4.48 16.41 25.31
N ARG A 442 4.25 15.47 26.24
CA ARG A 442 3.17 15.51 27.25
C ARG A 442 3.71 15.65 28.67
N LEU A 443 2.92 16.21 29.57
CA LEU A 443 3.33 16.39 30.97
C LEU A 443 3.10 15.11 31.79
N SER A 444 4.01 14.79 32.70
CA SER A 444 3.94 13.59 33.55
C SER A 444 2.68 13.54 34.41
N LYS A 445 2.10 14.70 34.76
CA LYS A 445 0.82 14.80 35.49
C LYS A 445 -0.38 14.19 34.74
N GLU A 446 -0.23 13.91 33.45
CA GLU A 446 -1.24 13.25 32.62
C GLU A 446 -1.18 11.71 32.73
N GLY A 447 -0.10 11.16 33.31
CA GLY A 447 0.06 9.74 33.58
C GLY A 447 -0.34 9.37 35.00
N TRP A 448 0.64 9.28 35.89
CA TRP A 448 0.52 8.73 37.25
C TRP A 448 1.26 9.66 38.26
N PRO A 449 1.10 9.48 39.58
CA PRO A 449 1.78 10.32 40.58
C PRO A 449 3.29 9.98 40.67
N ASN A 450 4.02 10.26 39.59
CA ASN A 450 5.45 9.97 39.46
C ASN A 450 6.28 10.85 40.42
N PRO A 451 7.04 10.27 41.37
CA PRO A 451 7.92 11.04 42.26
C PRO A 451 8.98 11.87 41.53
N GLU A 452 9.41 11.43 40.34
CA GLU A 452 10.43 12.09 39.52
C GLU A 452 9.85 13.05 38.47
N ALA A 453 8.54 13.33 38.51
CA ALA A 453 7.83 14.09 37.48
C ALA A 453 8.51 15.41 37.11
N ALA A 454 9.01 16.18 38.08
CA ALA A 454 9.66 17.46 37.84
C ALA A 454 10.94 17.32 37.00
N LYS A 455 11.74 16.28 37.28
CA LYS A 455 12.97 15.97 36.54
C LYS A 455 12.66 15.48 35.13
N VAL A 456 11.69 14.57 35.00
CA VAL A 456 11.26 14.02 33.71
C VAL A 456 10.68 15.11 32.82
N ASP A 457 9.79 15.95 33.34
CA ASP A 457 9.19 17.05 32.56
C ASP A 457 10.24 18.08 32.12
N ALA A 458 11.25 18.37 32.96
CA ALA A 458 12.36 19.24 32.59
C ALA A 458 13.20 18.64 31.44
N TYR A 459 13.47 17.32 31.48
CA TYR A 459 14.11 16.61 30.38
C TYR A 459 13.24 16.67 29.12
N THR A 460 11.97 16.25 29.20
CA THR A 460 11.01 16.26 28.10
C THR A 460 10.93 17.59 27.38
N LYS A 461 10.91 18.69 28.14
CA LYS A 461 10.89 20.04 27.55
C LYS A 461 12.18 20.38 26.80
N LYS A 462 13.35 19.99 27.33
CA LYS A 462 14.66 20.27 26.71
C LYS A 462 14.93 19.39 25.49
N HIS A 463 14.31 18.22 25.43
CA HIS A 463 14.58 17.16 24.45
C HIS A 463 13.44 16.98 23.43
N ASN A 464 12.77 18.08 23.06
CA ASN A 464 11.72 18.11 22.01
C ASN A 464 10.59 17.09 22.22
N GLY A 465 10.23 16.80 23.46
CA GLY A 465 9.16 15.86 23.80
C GLY A 465 9.61 14.44 24.14
N HIS A 466 10.87 14.06 23.88
CA HIS A 466 11.44 12.78 24.30
C HIS A 466 11.64 12.75 25.81
N TRP A 467 11.30 11.65 26.47
CA TRP A 467 11.46 11.51 27.92
C TRP A 467 12.53 10.50 28.31
N ASP A 468 13.10 9.81 27.33
CA ASP A 468 14.13 8.80 27.52
C ASP A 468 15.28 9.05 26.53
N PRO A 469 16.55 9.14 26.99
CA PRO A 469 17.71 9.28 26.11
C PRO A 469 17.81 8.20 25.02
N ALA A 470 17.25 7.01 25.23
CA ALA A 470 17.24 5.95 24.21
C ALA A 470 16.50 6.36 22.93
N GLN A 471 15.57 7.32 23.01
CA GLN A 471 14.81 7.82 21.87
C GLN A 471 15.67 8.72 20.95
N GLU A 472 16.80 9.21 21.43
CA GLU A 472 17.61 10.25 20.76
C GLU A 472 18.91 9.70 20.16
N THR A 473 19.10 8.38 20.12
CA THR A 473 20.35 7.77 19.60
C THR A 473 20.43 7.73 18.07
N ALA A 474 19.40 8.19 17.37
CA ALA A 474 19.37 8.37 15.92
C ALA A 474 18.61 9.66 15.56
N THR A 475 18.78 10.14 14.33
CA THR A 475 18.07 11.32 13.84
C THR A 475 16.68 10.96 13.28
N PHE A 476 15.83 11.95 13.09
CA PHE A 476 14.53 11.75 12.45
C PHE A 476 14.65 11.20 11.02
N ASP A 477 15.63 11.69 10.25
CA ASP A 477 15.87 11.19 8.90
C ASP A 477 16.35 9.74 8.91
N ASP A 478 17.21 9.36 9.87
CA ASP A 478 17.62 7.97 10.06
C ASP A 478 16.42 7.05 10.37
N TYR A 479 15.51 7.50 11.24
CA TYR A 479 14.28 6.76 11.55
C TYR A 479 13.40 6.59 10.29
N ILE A 480 13.19 7.67 9.52
CA ILE A 480 12.39 7.61 8.29
C ILE A 480 13.00 6.61 7.30
N ASP A 481 14.32 6.68 7.08
CA ASP A 481 14.99 5.89 6.04
C ASP A 481 15.21 4.44 6.43
N ARG A 482 15.42 4.15 7.72
CA ARG A 482 15.76 2.80 8.21
C ARG A 482 14.58 2.04 8.78
N VAL A 483 13.56 2.74 9.28
CA VAL A 483 12.39 2.12 9.91
C VAL A 483 11.13 2.43 9.11
N ALA A 484 10.73 3.71 8.99
CA ALA A 484 9.39 4.02 8.53
C ALA A 484 9.13 3.68 7.06
N VAL A 485 10.04 4.07 6.16
CA VAL A 485 9.94 3.79 4.72
C VAL A 485 10.03 2.28 4.43
N PRO A 486 11.00 1.54 5.01
CA PRO A 486 11.03 0.08 4.87
C PRO A 486 9.76 -0.61 5.36
N GLN A 487 9.24 -0.24 6.54
CA GLN A 487 8.01 -0.85 7.09
C GLN A 487 6.79 -0.60 6.22
N VAL A 488 6.60 0.63 5.73
CA VAL A 488 5.49 0.91 4.80
C VAL A 488 5.64 0.08 3.53
N ARG A 489 6.86 -0.09 3.01
CA ARG A 489 7.09 -0.96 1.84
C ARG A 489 6.73 -2.42 2.13
N GLU A 490 7.16 -2.97 3.27
CA GLU A 490 6.81 -4.33 3.70
C GLU A 490 5.30 -4.53 3.73
N LEU A 491 4.57 -3.59 4.36
CA LEU A 491 3.11 -3.61 4.42
C LEU A 491 2.44 -3.60 3.04
N LEU A 492 2.99 -2.83 2.09
CA LEU A 492 2.43 -2.70 0.74
C LEU A 492 2.88 -3.81 -0.23
N SER A 493 3.81 -4.69 0.15
CA SER A 493 4.35 -5.75 -0.72
C SER A 493 4.08 -7.18 -0.23
N ASN A 494 3.96 -7.39 1.09
CA ASN A 494 3.96 -8.75 1.66
C ASN A 494 2.56 -9.31 1.97
N TYR A 495 1.52 -8.47 1.95
CA TYR A 495 0.18 -8.80 2.47
C TYR A 495 -0.94 -8.81 1.41
N GLY A 496 -0.58 -8.76 0.12
CA GLY A 496 -1.54 -8.78 -0.99
C GLY A 496 -2.09 -7.39 -1.35
N GLU A 497 -3.36 -7.32 -1.76
CA GLU A 497 -4.03 -6.04 -2.06
C GLU A 497 -4.31 -5.29 -0.76
N ILE A 498 -3.76 -4.08 -0.63
CA ILE A 498 -4.02 -3.19 0.50
C ILE A 498 -4.86 -2.02 0.02
N SER A 499 -6.07 -1.91 0.56
CA SER A 499 -7.08 -0.96 0.10
C SER A 499 -6.98 0.40 0.79
N VAL A 500 -6.49 0.44 2.04
CA VAL A 500 -6.32 1.68 2.79
C VAL A 500 -4.99 1.70 3.55
N LEU A 501 -4.23 2.81 3.45
CA LEU A 501 -3.17 3.14 4.38
C LEU A 501 -3.56 4.39 5.18
N TRP A 502 -3.84 4.19 6.47
CA TRP A 502 -4.37 5.20 7.39
C TRP A 502 -3.22 5.76 8.25
N TRP A 503 -2.81 6.99 7.98
CA TRP A 503 -1.67 7.63 8.64
C TRP A 503 -2.03 8.26 9.99
N ASP A 504 -1.09 8.31 10.95
CA ASP A 504 -1.23 9.08 12.19
C ASP A 504 0.09 9.47 12.90
N THR A 505 0.28 10.67 13.44
CA THR A 505 -0.50 11.91 13.34
C THR A 505 0.21 12.86 12.36
N PRO A 506 -0.45 13.87 11.76
CA PRO A 506 0.20 14.74 10.77
C PRO A 506 1.25 15.72 11.36
N ARG A 507 1.57 15.63 12.65
CA ARG A 507 2.38 16.61 13.39
C ARG A 507 3.85 16.24 13.40
N GLY A 508 4.73 17.16 13.05
CA GLY A 508 6.18 16.93 13.08
C GLY A 508 6.74 16.20 11.86
N MET A 509 5.90 15.90 10.86
CA MET A 509 6.35 15.35 9.57
C MET A 509 6.94 16.47 8.68
N THR A 510 8.05 16.19 7.99
CA THR A 510 8.64 17.09 6.97
C THR A 510 8.12 16.73 5.58
N ASP A 511 8.17 17.68 4.62
CA ASP A 511 7.77 17.38 3.23
C ASP A 511 8.69 16.33 2.60
N ALA A 512 10.00 16.41 2.85
CA ALA A 512 10.96 15.45 2.34
C ALA A 512 10.69 14.01 2.84
N ALA A 513 10.38 13.85 4.13
CA ALA A 513 10.04 12.54 4.69
C ALA A 513 8.67 12.04 4.18
N ALA A 514 7.67 12.93 4.09
CA ALA A 514 6.37 12.57 3.54
C ALA A 514 6.45 12.12 2.07
N LEU A 515 7.28 12.77 1.24
CA LEU A 515 7.52 12.35 -0.14
C LEU A 515 8.09 10.92 -0.23
N LYS A 516 9.04 10.56 0.64
CA LYS A 516 9.61 9.20 0.67
C LYS A 516 8.55 8.13 0.97
N LEU A 517 7.61 8.43 1.87
CA LEU A 517 6.49 7.54 2.21
C LEU A 517 5.43 7.50 1.11
N GLN A 518 5.09 8.66 0.53
CA GLN A 518 4.15 8.76 -0.59
C GLN A 518 4.64 7.96 -1.81
N GLU A 519 5.95 7.95 -2.07
CA GLU A 519 6.53 7.16 -3.15
C GLU A 519 6.24 5.65 -3.00
N GLN A 520 6.14 5.14 -1.77
CA GLN A 520 5.83 3.74 -1.54
C GLN A 520 4.38 3.38 -1.93
N LEU A 521 3.46 4.35 -1.94
CA LEU A 521 2.06 4.14 -2.34
C LEU A 521 1.94 3.65 -3.79
N LYS A 522 2.94 3.91 -4.65
CA LYS A 522 2.97 3.43 -6.04
C LYS A 522 2.98 1.90 -6.14
N LEU A 523 3.34 1.20 -5.07
CA LEU A 523 3.26 -0.27 -4.99
C LEU A 523 1.79 -0.77 -4.96
N GLN A 524 0.86 0.10 -4.58
CA GLN A 524 -0.57 -0.18 -4.51
C GLN A 524 -1.32 0.98 -5.18
N PRO A 525 -1.35 1.06 -6.52
CA PRO A 525 -1.83 2.24 -7.25
C PRO A 525 -3.30 2.62 -6.97
N HIS A 526 -4.08 1.71 -6.38
CA HIS A 526 -5.48 1.92 -6.02
C HIS A 526 -5.69 2.19 -4.51
N ILE A 527 -4.62 2.35 -3.73
CA ILE A 527 -4.72 2.54 -2.29
C ILE A 527 -5.39 3.88 -1.94
N ILE A 528 -6.23 3.85 -0.91
CA ILE A 528 -6.83 5.05 -0.31
C ILE A 528 -5.99 5.48 0.88
N THR A 529 -5.76 6.79 1.04
CA THR A 529 -5.07 7.36 2.20
C THR A 529 -5.89 8.47 2.84
N ASN A 530 -5.71 8.65 4.14
CA ASN A 530 -6.29 9.79 4.84
C ASN A 530 -5.39 11.04 4.75
N ASP A 531 -5.94 12.17 5.19
CA ASP A 531 -5.27 13.47 5.21
C ASP A 531 -4.25 13.66 6.34
N ARG A 532 -3.74 12.56 6.93
CA ARG A 532 -2.91 12.60 8.13
C ARG A 532 -1.43 12.26 7.89
N LEU A 533 -1.01 11.98 6.65
CA LEU A 533 0.42 11.86 6.33
C LEU A 533 1.16 13.15 6.74
N LYS A 534 0.68 14.28 6.22
CA LYS A 534 1.08 15.64 6.61
C LYS A 534 0.09 16.68 6.08
N ARG A 535 -0.38 17.59 6.94
CA ARG A 535 -1.26 18.70 6.53
C ARG A 535 -0.47 20.00 6.31
N PRO A 536 -0.88 20.88 5.37
CA PRO A 536 -1.89 20.65 4.33
C PRO A 536 -1.32 20.00 3.06
N ASN A 537 0.01 19.86 2.95
CA ASN A 537 0.71 19.55 1.69
C ASN A 537 0.42 18.14 1.13
N PHE A 538 -0.07 17.21 1.97
CA PHE A 538 -0.43 15.85 1.58
C PHE A 538 -1.89 15.62 2.02
N PRO A 539 -2.85 16.07 1.19
CA PRO A 539 -4.25 16.18 1.60
C PRO A 539 -4.97 14.84 1.74
N GLY A 540 -4.36 13.74 1.26
CA GLY A 540 -4.99 12.42 1.20
C GLY A 540 -6.26 12.41 0.36
N ASP A 541 -6.97 11.30 0.42
CA ASP A 541 -8.25 11.09 -0.28
C ASP A 541 -9.44 11.39 0.63
N THR A 542 -9.25 11.25 1.94
CA THR A 542 -10.31 11.37 2.95
C THR A 542 -9.92 12.27 4.11
N LYS A 543 -10.89 13.05 4.61
CA LYS A 543 -10.80 13.77 5.88
C LYS A 543 -11.14 12.84 7.05
N THR A 544 -10.58 13.16 8.21
CA THR A 544 -10.65 12.29 9.41
C THR A 544 -11.21 13.02 10.64
N PRO A 545 -12.50 13.39 10.65
CA PRO A 545 -13.17 13.80 11.90
C PRO A 545 -13.04 12.68 12.94
N GLU A 546 -12.57 12.99 14.13
CA GLU A 546 -12.24 12.00 15.15
C GLU A 546 -13.11 12.21 16.38
N GLN A 547 -13.81 11.16 16.83
CA GLN A 547 -14.69 11.15 18.02
C GLN A 547 -15.88 12.12 17.98
N HIS A 548 -16.13 12.80 16.86
CA HIS A 548 -17.29 13.65 16.67
C HIS A 548 -17.85 13.49 15.26
N ILE A 549 -19.18 13.61 15.12
CA ILE A 549 -19.83 13.68 13.82
C ILE A 549 -19.90 15.16 13.43
N PRO A 550 -19.34 15.56 12.27
CA PRO A 550 -19.36 16.95 11.86
C PRO A 550 -20.76 17.39 11.42
N ASP A 551 -20.99 18.71 11.42
CA ASP A 551 -22.03 19.32 10.61
C ASP A 551 -21.59 19.28 9.14
N VAL A 552 -22.53 19.16 8.20
CA VAL A 552 -22.22 19.01 6.77
C VAL A 552 -21.50 20.23 6.16
N HIS A 553 -21.61 21.39 6.82
CA HIS A 553 -21.01 22.63 6.37
C HIS A 553 -19.49 22.55 6.28
N GLY A 554 -18.95 22.68 5.07
CA GLY A 554 -17.52 22.59 4.78
C GLY A 554 -17.04 21.17 4.48
N LEU A 555 -17.95 20.21 4.37
CA LEU A 555 -17.68 18.83 3.94
C LEU A 555 -18.45 18.46 2.66
N GLU A 556 -19.18 19.40 2.05
CA GLU A 556 -19.87 19.16 0.79
C GLU A 556 -18.88 18.86 -0.33
N GLY A 557 -19.05 17.71 -0.99
CA GLY A 557 -18.15 17.25 -2.06
C GLY A 557 -16.77 16.77 -1.57
N VAL A 558 -16.60 16.57 -0.25
CA VAL A 558 -15.37 16.07 0.35
C VAL A 558 -15.60 14.67 0.91
N ASN A 559 -14.68 13.75 0.67
CA ASN A 559 -14.75 12.42 1.27
C ASN A 559 -14.29 12.49 2.72
N TRP A 560 -15.04 11.93 3.65
CA TRP A 560 -14.67 11.94 5.06
C TRP A 560 -15.11 10.69 5.80
N GLU A 561 -14.30 10.30 6.77
CA GLU A 561 -14.48 9.12 7.60
C GLU A 561 -14.44 9.53 9.07
N VAL A 562 -15.54 9.31 9.79
CA VAL A 562 -15.54 9.45 11.25
C VAL A 562 -14.97 8.19 11.85
N CYS A 563 -13.80 8.31 12.47
CA CYS A 563 -13.29 7.26 13.35
C CYS A 563 -13.78 7.50 14.79
N MET A 564 -14.31 6.46 15.44
CA MET A 564 -14.85 6.58 16.79
C MET A 564 -14.69 5.30 17.61
N THR A 565 -14.48 5.48 18.91
CA THR A 565 -14.39 4.40 19.89
C THR A 565 -15.77 3.95 20.39
N MET A 566 -15.91 2.68 20.77
CA MET A 566 -17.10 2.18 21.49
C MET A 566 -17.15 2.68 22.93
N ASN A 567 -16.01 2.96 23.54
CA ASN A 567 -15.88 3.49 24.90
C ASN A 567 -15.09 4.82 24.89
N LYS A 568 -14.13 5.03 25.80
CA LYS A 568 -13.28 6.24 25.86
C LYS A 568 -11.84 6.03 25.38
N THR A 569 -11.49 4.83 24.92
CA THR A 569 -10.13 4.44 24.56
C THR A 569 -10.08 3.73 23.20
N TRP A 570 -8.96 3.88 22.49
CA TRP A 570 -8.74 3.15 21.23
C TRP A 570 -8.19 1.77 21.52
N GLY A 571 -7.06 1.69 22.24
CA GLY A 571 -6.52 0.44 22.74
C GLY A 571 -7.30 -0.10 23.94
N TYR A 572 -7.17 -1.39 24.23
CA TYR A 572 -7.78 -2.02 25.40
C TYR A 572 -7.38 -1.32 26.71
N GLY A 573 -8.37 -1.01 27.54
CA GLY A 573 -8.19 -0.35 28.83
C GLY A 573 -8.91 -1.10 29.95
N LEU A 574 -8.58 -0.81 31.20
CA LEU A 574 -9.31 -1.27 32.38
C LEU A 574 -9.84 -0.10 33.19
N ARG A 575 -10.75 -0.38 34.13
CA ARG A 575 -11.25 0.56 35.14
C ARG A 575 -11.81 1.83 34.51
N LYS A 576 -11.26 3.00 34.83
CA LYS A 576 -11.76 4.31 34.36
C LYS A 576 -11.80 4.44 32.84
N MET A 577 -10.92 3.72 32.13
CA MET A 577 -10.84 3.79 30.66
C MET A 577 -11.99 3.03 29.97
N ASP A 578 -12.49 1.98 30.64
CA ASP A 578 -13.53 1.08 30.13
C ASP A 578 -14.87 1.20 30.90
N ALA A 579 -15.02 2.24 31.74
CA ALA A 579 -16.21 2.42 32.56
C ALA A 579 -17.44 2.94 31.77
N GLU A 580 -17.26 3.46 30.56
CA GLU A 580 -18.30 4.19 29.81
C GLU A 580 -18.39 3.72 28.35
N TRP A 581 -19.11 2.61 28.14
CA TRP A 581 -19.42 2.09 26.82
C TRP A 581 -20.66 2.76 26.23
N LYS A 582 -20.57 3.24 24.99
CA LYS A 582 -21.73 3.71 24.21
C LYS A 582 -22.73 2.56 24.06
N SER A 583 -24.03 2.84 24.12
CA SER A 583 -25.06 1.83 23.84
C SER A 583 -25.09 1.48 22.36
N SER A 584 -25.62 0.31 21.99
CA SER A 584 -25.85 -0.04 20.59
C SER A 584 -26.81 0.94 19.91
N GLU A 585 -27.78 1.50 20.65
CA GLU A 585 -28.61 2.60 20.18
C GLU A 585 -27.76 3.79 19.72
N THR A 586 -26.80 4.22 20.53
CA THR A 586 -25.89 5.31 20.17
C THR A 586 -25.06 4.96 18.94
N LEU A 587 -24.51 3.74 18.87
CA LEU A 587 -23.63 3.32 17.77
C LEU A 587 -24.39 3.20 16.44
N ILE A 588 -25.60 2.63 16.45
CA ILE A 588 -26.45 2.54 15.26
C ILE A 588 -26.92 3.93 14.82
N ARG A 589 -27.36 4.79 15.76
CA ARG A 589 -27.77 6.16 15.42
C ARG A 589 -26.60 7.01 14.91
N ASN A 590 -25.37 6.77 15.40
CA ASN A 590 -24.17 7.40 14.84
C ASN A 590 -23.90 6.96 13.39
N LEU A 591 -23.98 5.65 13.12
CA LEU A 591 -23.86 5.13 11.75
C LEU A 591 -24.88 5.81 10.83
N VAL A 592 -26.14 5.86 11.24
CA VAL A 592 -27.22 6.49 10.48
C VAL A 592 -26.97 7.99 10.28
N ASP A 593 -26.58 8.73 11.32
CA ASP A 593 -26.32 10.17 11.21
C ASP A 593 -25.15 10.44 10.25
N ILE A 594 -24.08 9.66 10.32
CA ILE A 594 -22.92 9.78 9.42
C ILE A 594 -23.31 9.51 7.96
N VAL A 595 -24.04 8.42 7.72
CA VAL A 595 -24.43 8.01 6.36
C VAL A 595 -25.45 8.97 5.75
N SER A 596 -26.38 9.50 6.57
CA SER A 596 -27.32 10.55 6.13
C SER A 596 -26.63 11.84 5.65
N LYS A 597 -25.37 12.02 6.07
CA LYS A 597 -24.49 13.15 5.70
C LYS A 597 -23.44 12.77 4.64
N GLY A 598 -23.50 11.54 4.11
CA GLY A 598 -22.61 11.05 3.04
C GLY A 598 -21.20 10.63 3.49
N GLY A 599 -20.94 10.51 4.79
CA GLY A 599 -19.66 10.07 5.32
C GLY A 599 -19.57 8.56 5.55
N ASN A 600 -18.37 8.10 5.90
CA ASN A 600 -18.13 6.73 6.35
C ASN A 600 -17.91 6.67 7.86
N TYR A 601 -18.32 5.57 8.49
CA TYR A 601 -18.11 5.31 9.91
C TYR A 601 -17.07 4.21 10.11
N LEU A 602 -15.99 4.52 10.82
CA LEU A 602 -14.93 3.59 11.18
C LEU A 602 -14.96 3.34 12.70
N LEU A 603 -15.62 2.24 13.09
CA LEU A 603 -15.92 1.92 14.49
C LEU A 603 -14.82 1.06 15.11
N ASN A 604 -14.23 1.53 16.21
CA ASN A 604 -13.07 0.88 16.83
C ASN A 604 -13.40 -0.23 17.82
N VAL A 605 -12.56 -1.27 17.80
CA VAL A 605 -12.40 -2.30 18.83
C VAL A 605 -10.96 -2.30 19.35
N GLY A 606 -10.78 -2.39 20.67
CA GLY A 606 -9.49 -2.57 21.32
C GLY A 606 -9.36 -4.00 21.87
N PRO A 607 -8.67 -4.93 21.18
CA PRO A 607 -8.52 -6.31 21.63
C PRO A 607 -7.69 -6.43 22.91
N LYS A 608 -8.01 -7.43 23.73
CA LYS A 608 -7.25 -7.79 24.93
C LYS A 608 -5.84 -8.28 24.56
N PRO A 609 -4.90 -8.34 25.52
CA PRO A 609 -3.55 -8.86 25.28
C PRO A 609 -3.50 -10.27 24.71
N ASP A 610 -4.49 -11.10 25.05
CA ASP A 610 -4.57 -12.49 24.60
C ASP A 610 -5.10 -12.62 23.16
N GLY A 611 -5.51 -11.53 22.51
CA GLY A 611 -6.08 -11.54 21.15
C GLY A 611 -7.59 -11.74 21.10
N SER A 612 -8.29 -11.81 22.24
CA SER A 612 -9.75 -11.83 22.27
C SER A 612 -10.34 -10.41 22.25
N PHE A 613 -11.52 -10.22 21.63
CA PHE A 613 -12.26 -8.97 21.76
C PHE A 613 -12.92 -8.87 23.16
N PRO A 614 -13.06 -7.66 23.73
CA PRO A 614 -13.90 -7.45 24.91
C PRO A 614 -15.35 -7.91 24.65
N GLU A 615 -15.99 -8.48 25.67
CA GLU A 615 -17.37 -9.00 25.55
C GLU A 615 -18.34 -7.88 25.21
N GLU A 616 -18.11 -6.69 25.77
CA GLU A 616 -18.89 -5.49 25.51
C GLU A 616 -18.86 -5.10 24.03
N SER A 617 -17.71 -5.26 23.35
CA SER A 617 -17.58 -5.07 21.90
C SER A 617 -18.33 -6.13 21.12
N ILE A 618 -18.23 -7.41 21.52
CA ILE A 618 -18.92 -8.53 20.86
C ILE A 618 -20.43 -8.35 20.90
N VAL A 619 -20.99 -8.00 22.06
CA VAL A 619 -22.43 -7.74 22.24
C VAL A 619 -22.91 -6.61 21.32
N ARG A 620 -22.15 -5.50 21.24
CA ARG A 620 -22.51 -4.35 20.39
C ARG A 620 -22.43 -4.69 18.90
N LEU A 621 -21.39 -5.40 18.48
CA LEU A 621 -21.26 -5.84 17.08
C LEU A 621 -22.39 -6.80 16.69
N LYS A 622 -22.82 -7.68 17.61
CA LYS A 622 -23.98 -8.56 17.41
C LYS A 622 -25.28 -7.78 17.28
N GLU A 623 -25.55 -6.81 18.16
CA GLU A 623 -26.77 -5.98 18.08
C GLU A 623 -26.78 -5.09 16.82
N ILE A 624 -25.62 -4.56 16.41
CA ILE A 624 -25.47 -3.86 15.11
C ILE A 624 -25.72 -4.83 13.95
N SER A 625 -25.21 -6.06 14.02
CA SER A 625 -25.45 -7.11 13.01
C SER A 625 -26.94 -7.40 12.84
N GLU A 626 -27.68 -7.54 13.94
CA GLU A 626 -29.13 -7.77 13.92
C GLU A 626 -29.87 -6.64 13.19
N TRP A 627 -29.49 -5.37 13.46
CA TRP A 627 -30.08 -4.22 12.76
C TRP A 627 -29.65 -4.13 11.29
N MET A 628 -28.37 -4.35 10.99
CA MET A 628 -27.83 -4.29 9.62
C MET A 628 -28.38 -5.41 8.72
N THR A 629 -28.65 -6.59 9.27
CA THR A 629 -29.25 -7.71 8.52
C THR A 629 -30.57 -7.30 7.84
N VAL A 630 -31.34 -6.44 8.50
CA VAL A 630 -32.61 -5.91 7.99
C VAL A 630 -32.41 -4.64 7.15
N ASN A 631 -31.53 -3.73 7.59
CA ASN A 631 -31.51 -2.35 7.10
C ASN A 631 -30.30 -1.98 6.24
N SER A 632 -29.41 -2.93 5.90
CA SER A 632 -28.14 -2.66 5.21
C SER A 632 -28.29 -1.92 3.87
N GLU A 633 -29.39 -2.09 3.14
CA GLU A 633 -29.65 -1.39 1.87
C GLU A 633 -29.79 0.13 2.04
N ALA A 634 -30.27 0.58 3.20
CA ALA A 634 -30.38 1.99 3.57
C ALA A 634 -29.03 2.61 3.98
N VAL A 635 -28.01 1.77 4.18
CA VAL A 635 -26.66 2.18 4.58
C VAL A 635 -25.72 2.14 3.38
N HIS A 636 -25.45 0.94 2.84
CA HIS A 636 -24.47 0.75 1.78
C HIS A 636 -24.91 1.37 0.46
N GLY A 637 -23.99 2.02 -0.24
CA GLY A 637 -24.26 2.65 -1.54
C GLY A 637 -25.22 3.84 -1.50
N THR A 638 -25.55 4.32 -0.31
CA THR A 638 -26.38 5.52 -0.18
C THR A 638 -25.54 6.78 -0.21
N VAL A 639 -26.18 7.89 -0.55
CA VAL A 639 -25.62 9.25 -0.42
C VAL A 639 -26.50 10.07 0.53
N ALA A 640 -26.06 11.29 0.85
CA ALA A 640 -26.81 12.19 1.69
C ALA A 640 -28.24 12.44 1.13
N GLY A 641 -29.24 12.33 2.01
CA GLY A 641 -30.63 12.64 1.65
C GLY A 641 -30.85 14.14 1.44
N PRO A 642 -32.01 14.56 0.91
CA PRO A 642 -32.32 15.97 0.71
C PRO A 642 -32.60 16.74 2.01
N TYR A 643 -32.57 16.05 3.17
CA TYR A 643 -32.85 16.61 4.48
C TYR A 643 -31.61 16.56 5.36
N GLN A 644 -31.23 17.69 5.95
CA GLN A 644 -30.11 17.73 6.90
C GLN A 644 -30.40 16.92 8.18
N SER A 645 -31.61 17.07 8.73
CA SER A 645 -32.09 16.28 9.87
C SER A 645 -33.60 16.44 10.03
N PHE A 646 -34.22 15.48 10.71
CA PHE A 646 -35.57 15.61 11.26
C PHE A 646 -35.51 15.61 12.78
N SER A 647 -36.54 16.15 13.43
CA SER A 647 -36.72 15.98 14.87
C SER A 647 -36.86 14.51 15.26
N TRP A 648 -37.49 13.71 14.39
CA TRP A 648 -37.75 12.28 14.61
C TRP A 648 -36.69 11.35 14.04
N GLY A 649 -35.68 11.85 13.30
CA GLY A 649 -34.84 10.95 12.51
C GLY A 649 -33.89 11.57 11.49
N ARG A 650 -33.50 10.74 10.50
CA ARG A 650 -32.53 11.06 9.43
C ARG A 650 -32.99 10.51 8.08
N CYS A 651 -32.32 10.95 7.00
CA CYS A 651 -32.58 10.47 5.65
C CYS A 651 -31.27 10.20 4.89
N SER A 652 -31.15 9.02 4.28
CA SER A 652 -30.22 8.78 3.17
C SER A 652 -31.01 8.55 1.88
N LYS A 653 -30.32 8.50 0.74
CA LYS A 653 -30.98 8.18 -0.55
C LYS A 653 -30.13 7.29 -1.44
N LYS A 654 -30.81 6.57 -2.34
CA LYS A 654 -30.24 5.97 -3.56
C LYS A 654 -30.99 6.49 -4.76
N GLU A 655 -30.26 6.74 -5.83
CA GLU A 655 -30.81 7.26 -7.08
C GLU A 655 -30.42 6.33 -8.22
N ASN A 656 -31.32 6.14 -9.16
CA ASN A 656 -31.01 5.59 -10.48
C ASN A 656 -31.57 6.53 -11.56
N GLU A 657 -31.49 6.19 -12.84
CA GLU A 657 -31.93 7.10 -13.92
C GLU A 657 -33.43 7.44 -13.90
N LYS A 658 -34.26 6.64 -13.21
CA LYS A 658 -35.73 6.70 -13.29
C LYS A 658 -36.41 7.02 -11.96
N GLU A 659 -35.79 6.66 -10.85
CA GLU A 659 -36.38 6.76 -9.52
C GLU A 659 -35.33 6.99 -8.44
N THR A 660 -35.78 7.65 -7.38
CA THR A 660 -35.03 7.86 -6.15
C THR A 660 -35.73 7.14 -5.01
N THR A 661 -34.97 6.37 -4.23
CA THR A 661 -35.45 5.79 -2.98
C THR A 661 -34.85 6.57 -1.81
N LEU A 662 -35.72 7.20 -1.02
CA LEU A 662 -35.39 7.84 0.24
C LEU A 662 -35.53 6.83 1.36
N TYR A 663 -34.49 6.66 2.18
CA TYR A 663 -34.53 5.84 3.38
C TYR A 663 -34.67 6.74 4.60
N LEU A 664 -35.86 6.70 5.20
CA LEU A 664 -36.21 7.47 6.38
C LEU A 664 -35.91 6.64 7.62
N PHE A 665 -34.91 7.05 8.39
CA PHE A 665 -34.56 6.43 9.66
C PHE A 665 -35.32 7.12 10.78
N VAL A 666 -36.33 6.44 11.32
CA VAL A 666 -37.21 6.94 12.37
C VAL A 666 -36.67 6.48 13.72
N PHE A 667 -36.10 7.43 14.46
CA PHE A 667 -35.58 7.24 15.82
C PHE A 667 -36.70 7.32 16.84
N ASP A 668 -37.60 8.28 16.66
CA ASP A 668 -38.72 8.53 17.56
C ASP A 668 -40.02 8.19 16.83
N TRP A 669 -40.53 6.98 17.07
CA TRP A 669 -41.74 6.50 16.41
C TRP A 669 -42.99 7.26 16.89
N PRO A 670 -43.73 7.94 15.99
CA PRO A 670 -44.89 8.75 16.36
C PRO A 670 -46.03 7.92 16.99
N ALA A 671 -46.44 8.27 18.20
CA ALA A 671 -47.50 7.56 18.94
C ALA A 671 -48.89 7.73 18.28
N GLU A 672 -49.08 8.81 17.53
CA GLU A 672 -50.27 9.10 16.75
C GLU A 672 -50.40 8.22 15.48
N GLY A 673 -49.40 7.37 15.19
CA GLY A 673 -49.42 6.44 14.06
C GLY A 673 -49.29 7.14 12.70
N ARG A 674 -48.63 8.30 12.65
CA ARG A 674 -48.43 9.06 11.41
C ARG A 674 -47.07 9.74 11.39
N LEU A 675 -46.33 9.58 10.29
CA LEU A 675 -45.12 10.32 10.01
C LEU A 675 -45.39 11.44 8.99
N GLU A 676 -44.85 12.62 9.25
CA GLU A 676 -44.86 13.73 8.31
C GLU A 676 -43.48 13.92 7.69
N VAL A 677 -43.41 13.88 6.36
CA VAL A 677 -42.17 14.09 5.60
C VAL A 677 -42.34 15.32 4.71
N PRO A 678 -41.64 16.42 5.01
CA PRO A 678 -41.87 17.69 4.33
C PRO A 678 -41.36 17.70 2.89
N GLY A 679 -42.08 18.35 1.98
CA GLY A 679 -41.51 18.78 0.69
C GLY A 679 -41.20 17.69 -0.34
N ILE A 680 -41.93 16.56 -0.35
CA ILE A 680 -41.82 15.56 -1.43
C ILE A 680 -42.71 15.97 -2.62
N ALA A 681 -42.13 16.70 -3.58
CA ALA A 681 -42.82 17.16 -4.78
C ALA A 681 -43.04 16.03 -5.80
N ASN A 682 -42.10 15.09 -5.91
CA ASN A 682 -42.12 13.96 -6.85
C ASN A 682 -43.34 13.05 -6.65
N ASP A 683 -43.71 12.31 -7.69
CA ASP A 683 -44.76 11.30 -7.60
C ASP A 683 -44.26 10.13 -6.74
N VAL A 684 -44.96 9.86 -5.64
CA VAL A 684 -44.64 8.74 -4.74
C VAL A 684 -45.12 7.45 -5.38
N MET A 685 -44.19 6.54 -5.66
CA MET A 685 -44.46 5.26 -6.30
C MET A 685 -44.74 4.17 -5.28
N LYS A 686 -43.96 4.14 -4.19
CA LYS A 686 -44.08 3.13 -3.13
C LYS A 686 -43.59 3.68 -1.80
N VAL A 687 -44.25 3.27 -0.73
CA VAL A 687 -43.79 3.47 0.65
C VAL A 687 -43.85 2.14 1.38
N SER A 688 -42.75 1.67 1.96
CA SER A 688 -42.73 0.39 2.68
C SER A 688 -41.77 0.36 3.86
N LEU A 689 -42.08 -0.48 4.85
CA LEU A 689 -41.18 -0.80 5.94
C LEU A 689 -40.07 -1.72 5.46
N MET A 690 -38.81 -1.41 5.80
CA MET A 690 -37.67 -2.30 5.48
C MET A 690 -37.72 -3.62 6.26
N ALA A 691 -38.37 -3.62 7.43
CA ALA A 691 -38.42 -4.77 8.33
C ALA A 691 -39.06 -6.03 7.69
N ASP A 692 -40.11 -5.83 6.91
CA ASP A 692 -40.94 -6.92 6.37
C ASP A 692 -41.51 -6.63 4.97
N ASN A 693 -41.13 -5.51 4.35
CA ASN A 693 -41.66 -4.99 3.09
C ASN A 693 -43.16 -4.64 3.11
N THR A 694 -43.77 -4.49 4.30
CA THR A 694 -45.16 -4.04 4.42
C THR A 694 -45.33 -2.68 3.77
N GLU A 695 -46.24 -2.59 2.80
CA GLU A 695 -46.57 -1.35 2.11
C GLU A 695 -47.43 -0.45 3.02
N LEU A 696 -47.02 0.80 3.16
CA LEU A 696 -47.68 1.79 3.99
C LEU A 696 -48.55 2.70 3.15
N LYS A 697 -49.73 3.04 3.67
CA LYS A 697 -50.58 4.06 3.05
C LYS A 697 -49.94 5.42 3.23
N ALA A 698 -49.81 6.15 2.13
CA ALA A 698 -49.32 7.52 2.16
C ALA A 698 -50.12 8.41 1.23
N HIS A 699 -50.27 9.68 1.60
CA HIS A 699 -50.93 10.69 0.79
C HIS A 699 -50.29 12.06 0.97
N LYS A 700 -50.38 12.91 -0.05
CA LYS A 700 -49.91 14.29 0.04
C LYS A 700 -50.95 15.16 0.74
N LYS A 701 -50.51 15.99 1.67
CA LYS A 701 -51.32 17.01 2.34
C LYS A 701 -50.47 18.25 2.59
N ASP A 702 -50.96 19.42 2.20
CA ASP A 702 -50.29 20.71 2.40
C ASP A 702 -48.83 20.77 1.91
N GLY A 703 -48.50 20.01 0.85
CA GLY A 703 -47.14 19.91 0.29
C GLY A 703 -46.23 18.88 0.96
N ASN A 704 -46.71 18.18 1.99
CA ASN A 704 -45.98 17.17 2.74
C ASN A 704 -46.51 15.76 2.44
N LEU A 705 -45.65 14.75 2.57
CA LEU A 705 -46.05 13.35 2.51
C LEU A 705 -46.45 12.87 3.91
N MET A 706 -47.70 12.46 4.05
CA MET A 706 -48.23 11.86 5.27
C MET A 706 -48.20 10.35 5.12
N ILE A 707 -47.46 9.65 6.00
CA ILE A 707 -47.33 8.19 5.99
C ILE A 707 -48.05 7.63 7.21
N GLU A 708 -48.99 6.70 7.00
CA GLU A 708 -49.64 5.97 8.09
C GLU A 708 -48.71 4.87 8.60
N LEU A 709 -48.51 4.83 9.92
CA LEU A 709 -47.58 3.92 10.58
C LEU A 709 -48.34 2.85 11.39
N PRO A 710 -47.81 1.63 11.54
CA PRO A 710 -48.26 0.71 12.58
C PRO A 710 -48.09 1.31 13.98
N ALA A 711 -48.88 0.80 14.93
CA ALA A 711 -48.87 1.26 16.32
C ALA A 711 -47.52 1.04 17.02
N GLU A 712 -46.80 -0.02 16.66
CA GLU A 712 -45.49 -0.35 17.21
C GLU A 712 -44.41 -0.16 16.15
N ALA A 713 -43.27 0.40 16.57
CA ALA A 713 -42.09 0.52 15.73
C ALA A 713 -41.50 -0.88 15.46
N PRO A 714 -41.20 -1.23 14.19
CA PRO A 714 -40.53 -2.49 13.88
C PRO A 714 -39.17 -2.66 14.58
N ASP A 715 -38.45 -1.56 14.76
CA ASP A 715 -37.19 -1.49 15.50
C ASP A 715 -37.19 -0.28 16.45
N LYS A 716 -36.77 -0.50 17.69
CA LYS A 716 -36.80 0.51 18.77
C LYS A 716 -35.65 1.52 18.71
N ILE A 717 -34.56 1.19 18.02
CA ILE A 717 -33.37 2.04 17.90
C ILE A 717 -33.52 2.96 16.69
N ALA A 718 -33.82 2.38 15.52
CA ALA A 718 -34.02 3.08 14.27
C ALA A 718 -34.83 2.23 13.29
N SER A 719 -36.14 2.48 13.20
CA SER A 719 -36.99 1.86 12.17
C SER A 719 -36.77 2.53 10.81
N VAL A 720 -36.75 1.76 9.72
CA VAL A 720 -36.47 2.31 8.38
C VAL A 720 -37.68 2.17 7.46
N ILE A 721 -38.08 3.29 6.86
CA ILE A 721 -39.11 3.37 5.83
C ILE A 721 -38.45 3.74 4.51
N ALA A 722 -38.65 2.92 3.47
CA ALA A 722 -38.25 3.23 2.11
C ALA A 722 -39.40 3.96 1.37
N VAL A 723 -39.09 5.13 0.82
CA VAL A 723 -40.01 5.93 -0.01
C VAL A 723 -39.41 6.04 -1.41
N THR A 724 -39.97 5.30 -2.37
CA THR A 724 -39.56 5.37 -3.77
C THR A 724 -40.40 6.43 -4.49
N VAL A 725 -39.73 7.37 -5.13
CA VAL A 725 -40.33 8.46 -5.90
C VAL A 725 -39.84 8.44 -7.34
N LYS A 726 -40.67 8.96 -8.24
CA LYS A 726 -40.33 9.08 -9.65
C LYS A 726 -39.37 10.24 -9.90
N GLY A 727 -38.30 9.98 -10.65
CA GLY A 727 -37.24 10.95 -10.97
C GLY A 727 -36.29 11.22 -9.81
N ASN A 728 -35.24 11.99 -10.10
CA ASN A 728 -34.18 12.37 -9.17
C ASN A 728 -34.45 13.69 -8.45
#